data_AF-E4V5E2-F1
#
_entry.id   AF-E4V5E2-F1
#
_cell.length_a   1.000
_cell.length_b   1.000
_cell.length_c   1.000
_cell.angle_alpha   90.00
_cell.angle_beta   90.00
_cell.angle_gamma   90.00
#
_symmetry.space_group_name_H-M   'P 1'
#
loop_
_entity.id
_entity.type
_entity.pdbx_description
1 polymer ?
#
loop_
_entity_poly.entity_id
_entity_poly.type
_entity_poly.pdbx_seq_one_letter_code
_entity_poly.pdbx_strand_id
1 'polypeptide(L)'
;MSFFMHDSVETMIQGAHIQDGSVYVPFTRKENYYIYFLPDLLSDQIIDRQFRLFQYSGAQADKPPYHGGHHDPNAESLAKAFIIWRRKRLLRVALQDIAREEVIAREVRKEEPNHLQEVHPAPTKLRTAMIPQTDEEGLIINPGSLQSESTTSTQFDDSRGFWSALVQASGTWNLRWRPKPRLYYPAGKAYKKTQQPFVAVDGLGMTFNLSQPFECIMNPSTGTLEKLCVQAPDSVCELKNSTWDRTVIRNVAPKSLFVALLPFSRIPSERRPYPALYTTNDWASLLALWIPAVAGLLGAVFIPKPSPPDGKHPSFYANCSYKGFRYPRLARNFLENKPSTARERQYDPSWAPFYHEREYQNPLRSRSHAVYRSFRPRMLAYLTEESKGYETRFVKHDENCPPYVFIAYTAEHFDSEDKKAKNLLTALAREATVQYRDTIMEPSRKPKAFWLAQMCMPINCYVDHNGQDQILNNQSDPDNVLRGYLADHDTYSISDIIRGAEHIIVIAGNPRHLTANPLREWGKRVWTLPEIILSKGDFVSVTRYDLGAKTLSDMVLLERIQKSQFPYHAWSDALCSRQLLEHYSSLHLSRLELVKIIFECLMDRNFGECYPGDRSYAMMGLLRIRPPINREDTSFQAFARLSLPQDNDRFMERLICLLPNKLDEPWEMMTDQYKSTLWDIHPETQICGVGENDTVIVDNCKGATIQWSGFTPVQIYHRLRLRRLFFKFLALIGPIFFLVALILAGIPTIGPVLIPLSLFLFQLPSPYYIWKAYGDKVWNVEPCLFGIEGYVPLDVIEKKLFGGRPTRLSWSVIGSPLSRHQEGQECFERRSHAPHGSRERQFANDTINTIVRICKSLTEFVVTTKLQGLQRIIAKIFTLVDTLSMTVTLFKAVHPPTVLLIGGSEGGMKRAIACSYDVTTGTFYRETVLRMQSQCTSRMHFLPRIRLGLKRPFKKGDIVAA
;
A
#
# COMPACT_ATOMS: atom_id res chain seq x y z
N MET A 1 -1.47 -1.91 52.44
CA MET A 1 -0.24 -2.23 53.17
C MET A 1 0.90 -1.68 52.33
N SER A 2 1.45 -0.57 52.80
CA SER A 2 2.60 0.18 52.28
C SER A 2 3.88 -0.64 52.36
N PHE A 3 4.87 -0.35 51.51
CA PHE A 3 6.23 0.09 51.87
C PHE A 3 7.16 0.06 50.64
N PHE A 4 8.06 1.04 50.58
CA PHE A 4 9.09 1.36 49.57
C PHE A 4 8.68 2.26 48.40
N MET A 5 8.71 3.58 48.64
CA MET A 5 9.60 4.54 47.95
C MET A 5 9.21 5.96 48.41
N HIS A 6 9.99 6.57 49.31
CA HIS A 6 9.78 7.97 49.71
C HIS A 6 11.07 8.81 49.88
N ASP A 7 12.26 8.32 49.51
CA ASP A 7 13.54 8.98 49.87
C ASP A 7 14.44 9.39 48.69
N SER A 8 13.92 9.82 47.55
CA SER A 8 14.82 10.26 46.43
C SER A 8 14.41 11.52 45.68
N VAL A 9 13.40 12.26 46.14
CA VAL A 9 12.96 13.50 45.46
C VAL A 9 13.31 14.77 46.24
N GLU A 10 13.57 14.70 47.54
CA GLU A 10 13.82 15.89 48.38
C GLU A 10 15.27 16.41 48.39
N THR A 11 16.26 15.66 47.90
CA THR A 11 17.68 16.09 47.94
C THR A 11 18.19 16.77 46.68
N MET A 12 17.35 17.00 45.66
CA MET A 12 17.78 17.60 44.38
C MET A 12 17.39 19.08 44.18
N ILE A 13 16.67 19.71 45.13
CA ILE A 13 16.10 21.06 44.97
C ILE A 13 16.73 22.10 45.91
N GLN A 14 18.05 22.06 46.15
CA GLN A 14 18.73 23.04 47.03
C GLN A 14 19.89 23.82 46.39
N GLY A 15 19.91 24.03 45.06
CA GLY A 15 21.04 24.76 44.44
C GLY A 15 20.79 25.43 43.10
N ALA A 16 19.58 25.96 42.84
CA ALA A 16 19.30 26.70 41.60
C ALA A 16 19.18 28.22 41.89
N HIS A 17 20.04 29.03 41.27
CA HIS A 17 19.91 30.49 41.22
C HIS A 17 19.42 30.94 39.84
N ILE A 18 18.54 31.94 39.82
CA ILE A 18 17.92 32.50 38.61
C ILE A 18 18.53 33.88 38.34
N GLN A 19 19.13 34.05 37.16
CA GLN A 19 19.47 35.35 36.58
C GLN A 19 19.06 35.33 35.11
N ASP A 20 18.36 36.37 34.65
CA ASP A 20 17.88 36.55 33.27
C ASP A 20 17.19 35.32 32.65
N GLY A 21 16.19 34.77 33.34
CA GLY A 21 15.20 33.86 32.76
C GLY A 21 15.70 32.47 32.36
N SER A 22 16.91 32.07 32.76
CA SER A 22 17.44 30.71 32.54
C SER A 22 17.97 30.11 33.86
N VAL A 23 17.68 28.82 34.08
CA VAL A 23 18.10 28.07 35.28
C VAL A 23 19.43 27.38 34.99
N TYR A 24 20.48 27.73 35.72
CA TYR A 24 21.80 27.10 35.61
C TYR A 24 21.99 26.05 36.71
N VAL A 25 22.35 24.82 36.32
CA VAL A 25 22.82 23.76 37.22
C VAL A 25 24.21 23.33 36.72
N PRO A 26 25.29 23.44 37.51
CA PRO A 26 26.61 23.00 37.09
C PRO A 26 26.75 21.48 37.28
N PHE A 27 27.27 20.77 36.27
CA PHE A 27 27.68 19.37 36.45
C PHE A 27 29.09 19.11 35.89
N THR A 28 29.89 18.44 36.72
CA THR A 28 31.27 18.02 36.47
C THR A 28 31.34 16.63 35.83
N ARG A 29 32.35 16.45 34.97
CA ARG A 29 32.66 15.26 34.14
C ARG A 29 32.54 13.89 34.85
N LYS A 30 31.82 12.95 34.21
CA LYS A 30 32.34 11.65 33.71
C LYS A 30 31.25 10.85 32.97
N GLU A 31 31.60 10.44 31.75
CA GLU A 31 31.05 9.37 30.89
C GLU A 31 29.62 9.51 30.29
N ASN A 32 29.57 9.34 28.97
CA ASN A 32 28.49 9.72 28.06
C ASN A 32 27.43 8.61 27.90
N TYR A 33 26.19 8.89 28.29
CA TYR A 33 24.99 8.22 27.76
C TYR A 33 23.88 9.27 27.54
N TYR A 34 23.41 9.41 26.29
CA TYR A 34 22.23 10.21 25.98
C TYR A 34 20.98 9.32 26.09
N ILE A 35 20.12 9.59 27.07
CA ILE A 35 18.76 9.03 27.15
C ILE A 35 17.80 10.20 26.96
N TYR A 36 17.03 10.19 25.87
CA TYR A 36 15.89 11.08 25.68
C TYR A 36 14.72 10.56 26.50
N PHE A 37 14.31 11.31 27.55
CA PHE A 37 13.01 11.14 28.20
C PHE A 37 12.02 12.16 27.63
N LEU A 38 10.95 11.68 26.99
CA LEU A 38 9.71 12.43 26.76
C LEU A 38 8.83 12.27 28.02
N PRO A 39 8.37 13.35 28.67
CA PRO A 39 7.28 13.31 29.63
C PRO A 39 6.00 13.87 29.00
N ASP A 40 5.03 13.01 28.69
CA ASP A 40 3.65 13.42 28.42
C ASP A 40 2.70 12.62 29.31
N LEU A 41 2.47 13.16 30.51
CA LEU A 41 1.37 12.81 31.40
C LEU A 41 1.17 14.01 32.34
N LEU A 42 0.39 15.00 31.89
CA LEU A 42 -0.45 15.88 32.73
C LEU A 42 -1.27 16.78 31.80
N SER A 43 -2.51 16.35 31.56
CA SER A 43 -3.60 17.15 31.01
C SER A 43 -4.04 18.20 32.02
N ASP A 44 -4.14 19.47 31.58
CA ASP A 44 -5.13 20.49 31.99
C ASP A 44 -4.66 21.96 31.85
N GLN A 45 -3.88 22.31 30.82
CA GLN A 45 -3.64 23.73 30.45
C GLN A 45 -3.55 23.96 28.93
N ILE A 46 -4.57 23.55 28.18
CA ILE A 46 -4.73 23.88 26.75
C ILE A 46 -5.98 24.73 26.57
N ILE A 47 -5.93 25.99 27.00
CA ILE A 47 -6.78 27.07 26.45
C ILE A 47 -5.99 28.38 26.24
N ASP A 48 -4.84 28.61 26.91
CA ASP A 48 -4.23 29.95 26.94
C ASP A 48 -2.91 30.15 26.16
N ARG A 49 -2.49 29.20 25.30
CA ARG A 49 -1.22 29.30 24.53
C ARG A 49 -1.33 29.54 23.03
N GLN A 50 -2.54 29.54 22.44
CA GLN A 50 -2.69 29.82 21.01
C GLN A 50 -2.80 31.31 20.63
N PHE A 51 -2.75 32.24 21.60
CA PHE A 51 -2.88 33.68 21.31
C PHE A 51 -1.57 34.48 21.27
N ARG A 52 -0.39 33.89 21.57
CA ARG A 52 0.89 34.63 21.59
C ARG A 52 1.85 34.37 20.42
N LEU A 53 1.50 33.54 19.44
CA LEU A 53 2.39 33.23 18.30
C LEU A 53 2.10 34.03 17.01
N PHE A 54 1.22 35.03 17.05
CA PHE A 54 0.86 35.85 15.87
C PHE A 54 1.42 37.29 15.89
N GLN A 55 2.44 37.57 16.71
CA GLN A 55 3.03 38.93 16.83
C GLN A 55 4.46 39.10 16.32
N TYR A 56 5.08 38.09 15.69
CA TYR A 56 6.40 38.24 15.07
C TYR A 56 6.40 37.77 13.62
N SER A 57 5.95 38.64 12.72
CA SER A 57 6.24 38.60 11.29
C SER A 57 5.80 39.92 10.66
N GLY A 58 6.73 40.87 10.53
CA GLY A 58 6.55 42.05 9.69
C GLY A 58 7.31 43.28 10.19
N ALA A 59 8.18 43.79 9.33
CA ALA A 59 8.87 45.09 9.40
C ALA A 59 10.18 45.17 10.22
N GLN A 60 11.29 44.84 9.54
CA GLN A 60 12.55 45.58 9.65
C GLN A 60 12.28 47.06 9.30
N ALA A 61 12.35 47.93 10.29
CA ALA A 61 12.59 49.36 10.12
C ALA A 61 13.34 49.87 11.36
N ASP A 62 14.26 50.78 11.10
CA ASP A 62 15.32 51.29 11.98
C ASP A 62 14.94 51.59 13.44
N LYS A 63 15.86 51.28 14.36
CA LYS A 63 15.87 51.84 15.72
C LYS A 63 16.75 53.10 15.77
N PRO A 64 16.33 54.12 16.54
CA PRO A 64 17.22 54.82 17.46
C PRO A 64 16.77 54.68 18.93
N PRO A 65 17.60 55.10 19.91
CA PRO A 65 17.67 54.43 21.22
C PRO A 65 17.17 55.27 22.42
N TYR A 66 16.92 54.57 23.55
CA TYR A 66 16.69 55.08 24.93
C TYR A 66 15.44 56.00 25.11
N HIS A 67 14.66 56.02 26.19
CA HIS A 67 14.83 55.86 27.64
C HIS A 67 13.47 55.58 28.32
N GLY A 68 13.50 55.05 29.55
CA GLY A 68 12.67 55.55 30.66
C GLY A 68 11.21 55.08 30.74
N GLY A 69 10.88 54.42 31.85
CA GLY A 69 9.54 53.89 32.10
C GLY A 69 8.48 54.96 32.43
N HIS A 70 7.24 54.63 32.08
CA HIS A 70 6.05 54.91 32.87
C HIS A 70 4.93 53.99 32.35
N HIS A 71 4.31 53.22 33.24
CA HIS A 71 3.12 52.43 32.95
C HIS A 71 1.94 53.39 32.77
N ASP A 72 1.50 53.59 31.54
CA ASP A 72 0.37 54.47 31.23
C ASP A 72 -0.89 53.61 30.95
N PRO A 73 -1.93 53.65 31.82
CA PRO A 73 -3.13 52.79 31.71
C PRO A 73 -4.03 53.13 30.51
N ASN A 74 -3.70 54.16 29.72
CA ASN A 74 -4.41 54.54 28.50
C ASN A 74 -4.00 53.75 27.24
N ALA A 75 -2.88 53.03 27.26
CA ALA A 75 -2.45 52.24 26.09
C ALA A 75 -3.31 50.96 25.91
N GLU A 76 -3.80 50.37 27.00
CA GLU A 76 -4.61 49.14 26.96
C GLU A 76 -6.06 49.40 26.49
N SER A 77 -6.61 50.59 26.81
CA SER A 77 -7.93 51.01 26.35
C SER A 77 -7.91 51.34 24.85
N LEU A 78 -6.86 51.99 24.36
CA LEU A 78 -6.64 52.26 22.94
C LEU A 78 -6.39 50.97 22.13
N ALA A 79 -5.64 50.01 22.67
CA ALA A 79 -5.44 48.70 22.03
C ALA A 79 -6.77 47.91 21.92
N LYS A 80 -7.60 47.92 22.97
CA LYS A 80 -8.94 47.30 22.94
C LYS A 80 -9.86 47.99 21.92
N ALA A 81 -9.84 49.33 21.85
CA ALA A 81 -10.60 50.09 20.86
C ALA A 81 -10.13 49.79 19.43
N PHE A 82 -8.82 49.65 19.20
CA PHE A 82 -8.25 49.35 17.89
C PHE A 82 -8.57 47.93 17.42
N ILE A 83 -8.58 46.95 18.33
CA ILE A 83 -8.97 45.56 18.05
C ILE A 83 -10.47 45.48 17.70
N ILE A 84 -11.33 46.21 18.43
CA ILE A 84 -12.77 46.27 18.14
C ILE A 84 -13.02 46.95 16.79
N TRP A 85 -12.30 48.03 16.49
CA TRP A 85 -12.38 48.71 15.19
C TRP A 85 -11.93 47.80 14.04
N ARG A 86 -10.81 47.07 14.21
CA ARG A 86 -10.29 46.12 13.20
C ARG A 86 -11.24 44.94 12.97
N ARG A 87 -11.85 44.39 14.02
CA ARG A 87 -12.90 43.36 13.91
C ARG A 87 -14.13 43.88 13.16
N LYS A 88 -14.62 45.07 13.49
CA LYS A 88 -15.77 45.69 12.77
C LYS A 88 -15.45 46.00 11.30
N ARG A 89 -14.19 46.28 10.97
CA ARG A 89 -13.76 46.50 9.57
C ARG A 89 -13.67 45.20 8.79
N LEU A 90 -13.07 44.15 9.36
CA LEU A 90 -12.99 42.83 8.72
C LEU A 90 -14.38 42.20 8.51
N LEU A 91 -15.29 42.37 9.48
CA LEU A 91 -16.68 41.89 9.36
C LEU A 91 -17.47 42.66 8.29
N ARG A 92 -17.19 43.95 8.09
CA ARG A 92 -17.77 44.74 6.99
C ARG A 92 -17.25 44.30 5.62
N VAL A 93 -15.95 43.98 5.50
CA VAL A 93 -15.36 43.49 4.25
C VAL A 93 -15.90 42.10 3.92
N ALA A 94 -15.96 41.19 4.89
CA ALA A 94 -16.54 39.86 4.68
C ALA A 94 -18.03 39.91 4.30
N LEU A 95 -18.81 40.82 4.91
CA LEU A 95 -20.21 41.03 4.52
C LEU A 95 -20.35 41.66 3.12
N GLN A 96 -19.40 42.50 2.69
CA GLN A 96 -19.36 43.03 1.32
C GLN A 96 -18.99 41.96 0.29
N ASP A 97 -18.12 41.02 0.63
CA ASP A 97 -17.73 39.91 -0.25
C ASP A 97 -18.86 38.88 -0.39
N ILE A 98 -19.57 38.55 0.70
CA ILE A 98 -20.76 37.68 0.65
C ILE A 98 -21.88 38.33 -0.18
N ALA A 99 -22.08 39.65 -0.03
CA ALA A 99 -23.06 40.37 -0.85
C ALA A 99 -22.66 40.43 -2.34
N ARG A 100 -21.36 40.44 -2.67
CA ARG A 100 -20.87 40.37 -4.05
C ARG A 100 -21.09 38.99 -4.67
N GLU A 101 -20.88 37.91 -3.92
CA GLU A 101 -21.12 36.54 -4.42
C GLU A 101 -22.62 36.28 -4.68
N GLU A 102 -23.53 36.82 -3.86
CA GLU A 102 -24.98 36.71 -4.12
C GLU A 102 -25.44 37.52 -5.34
N VAL A 103 -24.80 38.65 -5.63
CA VAL A 103 -25.11 39.46 -6.84
C VAL A 103 -24.61 38.75 -8.10
N ILE A 104 -23.39 38.21 -8.06
CA ILE A 104 -22.82 37.41 -9.18
C ILE A 104 -23.67 36.15 -9.43
N ALA A 105 -24.12 35.46 -8.38
CA ALA A 105 -25.01 34.30 -8.52
C ALA A 105 -26.40 34.63 -9.08
N ARG A 106 -26.87 35.89 -8.92
CA ARG A 106 -28.14 36.37 -9.50
C ARG A 106 -27.98 36.88 -10.94
N GLU A 107 -26.81 37.40 -11.31
CA GLU A 107 -26.49 37.82 -12.68
C GLU A 107 -26.23 36.62 -13.59
N VAL A 108 -25.53 35.58 -13.10
CA VAL A 108 -25.34 34.32 -13.85
C VAL A 108 -26.67 33.59 -14.11
N ARG A 109 -27.70 33.84 -13.30
CA ARG A 109 -29.04 33.25 -13.49
C ARG A 109 -29.95 34.06 -14.43
N LYS A 110 -29.50 35.21 -14.94
CA LYS A 110 -30.26 36.10 -15.84
C LYS A 110 -29.82 36.04 -17.31
N GLU A 111 -28.72 35.36 -17.64
CA GLU A 111 -28.13 35.37 -18.99
C GLU A 111 -28.34 34.08 -19.83
N GLU A 112 -29.36 33.27 -19.55
CA GLU A 112 -29.84 32.28 -20.53
C GLU A 112 -30.99 32.86 -21.37
N PRO A 113 -30.84 33.06 -22.69
CA PRO A 113 -31.90 33.57 -23.53
C PRO A 113 -32.89 32.47 -23.92
N ASN A 114 -34.16 32.72 -23.59
CA ASN A 114 -35.32 32.03 -24.12
C ASN A 114 -35.50 32.31 -25.63
N HIS A 115 -35.53 31.25 -26.44
CA HIS A 115 -36.34 31.23 -27.67
C HIS A 115 -37.16 29.93 -27.72
N LEU A 116 -38.46 30.07 -27.39
CA LEU A 116 -39.67 29.57 -28.06
C LEU A 116 -39.64 28.12 -28.62
N GLN A 117 -40.60 27.23 -28.39
CA GLN A 117 -42.03 27.41 -28.09
C GLN A 117 -42.64 26.05 -27.70
N GLU A 118 -43.63 26.08 -26.80
CA GLU A 118 -44.44 24.95 -26.32
C GLU A 118 -45.24 24.25 -27.44
N VAL A 119 -45.34 22.91 -27.41
CA VAL A 119 -46.59 22.15 -27.62
C VAL A 119 -46.50 20.81 -26.87
N HIS A 120 -47.39 20.57 -25.90
CA HIS A 120 -47.61 19.24 -25.29
C HIS A 120 -48.23 18.25 -26.28
N PRO A 121 -47.90 16.95 -26.20
CA PRO A 121 -48.94 16.02 -25.74
C PRO A 121 -48.45 14.86 -24.84
N ALA A 122 -49.42 14.26 -24.17
CA ALA A 122 -49.38 13.12 -23.25
C ALA A 122 -48.95 11.78 -23.93
N PRO A 123 -48.70 10.71 -23.16
CA PRO A 123 -47.71 9.69 -23.47
C PRO A 123 -48.24 8.59 -24.38
N THR A 124 -47.49 8.26 -25.44
CA THR A 124 -47.72 7.05 -26.24
C THR A 124 -46.46 6.19 -26.25
N LYS A 125 -46.68 4.90 -26.03
CA LYS A 125 -45.69 3.83 -25.94
C LYS A 125 -44.81 3.73 -27.19
N LEU A 126 -43.58 3.26 -26.92
CA LEU A 126 -42.67 2.46 -27.74
C LEU A 126 -41.67 3.14 -28.69
N ARG A 127 -40.44 2.60 -28.56
CA ARG A 127 -39.26 2.56 -29.44
C ARG A 127 -38.30 3.75 -29.38
N THR A 128 -37.22 3.54 -28.63
CA THR A 128 -35.95 4.21 -28.89
C THR A 128 -34.92 3.18 -29.31
N ALA A 129 -34.35 3.43 -30.49
CA ALA A 129 -33.29 2.67 -31.10
C ALA A 129 -31.90 3.05 -30.51
N MET A 130 -31.07 2.01 -30.43
CA MET A 130 -29.61 1.89 -30.54
C MET A 130 -28.72 3.14 -30.68
N ILE A 131 -27.71 3.24 -29.79
CA ILE A 131 -26.29 3.56 -30.07
C ILE A 131 -25.42 2.79 -29.03
N PRO A 132 -24.13 2.46 -29.27
CA PRO A 132 -23.62 1.16 -29.70
C PRO A 132 -23.03 0.30 -28.56
N GLN A 133 -23.04 -1.02 -28.78
CA GLN A 133 -22.46 -2.04 -27.91
C GLN A 133 -20.92 -1.93 -27.86
N THR A 134 -20.37 -1.89 -26.65
CA THR A 134 -19.02 -2.40 -26.36
C THR A 134 -19.18 -3.83 -25.88
N ASP A 135 -18.52 -4.75 -26.58
CA ASP A 135 -18.61 -6.20 -26.42
C ASP A 135 -18.22 -6.67 -25.01
N GLU A 136 -19.23 -6.99 -24.19
CA GLU A 136 -19.13 -7.99 -23.13
C GLU A 136 -20.04 -9.15 -23.53
N GLU A 137 -19.44 -10.30 -23.86
CA GLU A 137 -20.15 -11.55 -24.12
C GLU A 137 -20.87 -12.02 -22.84
N GLY A 138 -22.13 -11.60 -22.70
CA GLY A 138 -23.07 -12.11 -21.72
C GLY A 138 -23.70 -13.42 -22.20
N LEU A 139 -23.45 -14.49 -21.46
CA LEU A 139 -24.13 -15.78 -21.62
C LEU A 139 -25.63 -15.60 -21.27
N ILE A 140 -26.49 -15.66 -22.29
CA ILE A 140 -27.95 -15.59 -22.15
C ILE A 140 -28.46 -16.89 -21.52
N ILE A 141 -28.97 -16.83 -20.29
CA ILE A 141 -29.77 -17.91 -19.69
C ILE A 141 -31.24 -17.50 -19.78
N ASN A 142 -32.04 -18.29 -20.50
CA ASN A 142 -33.47 -18.09 -20.71
C ASN A 142 -34.25 -17.99 -19.38
N PRO A 143 -35.11 -16.95 -19.19
CA PRO A 143 -35.97 -16.83 -18.02
C PRO A 143 -37.26 -17.60 -18.30
N GLY A 144 -37.21 -18.93 -18.21
CA GLY A 144 -38.31 -19.75 -18.71
C GLY A 144 -38.47 -21.12 -18.08
N SER A 145 -38.09 -21.31 -16.80
CA SER A 145 -38.54 -22.46 -16.00
C SER A 145 -37.98 -22.36 -14.59
N LEU A 146 -38.56 -21.54 -13.72
CA LEU A 146 -38.33 -21.63 -12.28
C LEU A 146 -39.65 -21.26 -11.60
N GLN A 147 -40.40 -22.32 -11.24
CA GLN A 147 -41.53 -22.22 -10.36
C GLN A 147 -41.08 -21.53 -9.06
N SER A 148 -41.96 -20.67 -8.56
CA SER A 148 -41.81 -19.91 -7.32
C SER A 148 -41.53 -20.82 -6.13
N GLU A 149 -40.27 -21.00 -5.76
CA GLU A 149 -39.92 -21.45 -4.42
C GLU A 149 -39.97 -20.25 -3.47
N SER A 150 -40.95 -20.32 -2.57
CA SER A 150 -41.20 -19.37 -1.50
C SER A 150 -39.93 -19.05 -0.69
N THR A 151 -39.65 -17.76 -0.59
CA THR A 151 -38.72 -17.10 0.31
C THR A 151 -38.89 -17.57 1.76
N THR A 152 -38.08 -18.52 2.17
CA THR A 152 -37.74 -18.74 3.58
C THR A 152 -36.28 -18.35 3.76
N SER A 153 -35.97 -17.72 4.89
CA SER A 153 -34.62 -17.53 5.40
C SER A 153 -33.98 -18.91 5.62
N THR A 154 -33.54 -19.57 4.53
CA THR A 154 -32.96 -20.91 4.57
C THR A 154 -31.72 -20.86 5.45
N GLN A 155 -31.78 -21.58 6.56
CA GLN A 155 -30.68 -21.78 7.50
C GLN A 155 -29.40 -22.08 6.72
N PHE A 156 -28.38 -21.22 6.85
CA PHE A 156 -27.03 -21.52 6.37
C PHE A 156 -26.51 -22.72 7.17
N ASP A 157 -26.73 -23.92 6.64
CA ASP A 157 -26.51 -25.21 7.31
C ASP A 157 -25.10 -25.78 7.06
N ASP A 158 -24.21 -24.92 6.59
CA ASP A 158 -22.88 -25.26 6.05
C ASP A 158 -21.74 -25.05 7.07
N SER A 159 -22.09 -25.07 8.36
CA SER A 159 -21.15 -24.85 9.48
C SER A 159 -21.44 -25.78 10.67
N ARG A 160 -21.70 -27.04 10.35
CA ARG A 160 -22.17 -28.07 11.27
C ARG A 160 -21.02 -28.53 12.18
N GLY A 161 -21.15 -28.28 13.49
CA GLY A 161 -20.15 -28.72 14.48
C GLY A 161 -20.30 -30.21 14.84
N PHE A 162 -19.35 -30.77 15.61
CA PHE A 162 -19.41 -32.17 16.10
C PHE A 162 -20.78 -32.55 16.69
N TRP A 163 -21.43 -31.64 17.42
CA TRP A 163 -22.75 -31.84 18.03
C TRP A 163 -23.91 -31.98 17.04
N SER A 164 -23.77 -31.51 15.79
CA SER A 164 -24.79 -31.68 14.75
C SER A 164 -24.84 -33.10 14.18
N ALA A 165 -23.84 -33.94 14.46
CA ALA A 165 -23.88 -35.35 14.11
C ALA A 165 -24.96 -36.12 14.91
N LEU A 166 -25.32 -35.62 16.10
CA LEU A 166 -26.35 -36.19 16.98
C LEU A 166 -27.78 -35.69 16.68
N VAL A 167 -27.93 -34.58 15.95
CA VAL A 167 -29.22 -33.88 15.79
C VAL A 167 -29.34 -33.30 14.38
N GLN A 168 -30.34 -33.76 13.60
CA GLN A 168 -30.64 -33.21 12.27
C GLN A 168 -31.25 -31.81 12.36
N ALA A 169 -31.15 -31.03 11.27
CA ALA A 169 -31.80 -29.71 11.13
C ALA A 169 -33.33 -29.77 11.31
N SER A 170 -33.94 -30.93 11.08
CA SER A 170 -35.36 -31.25 11.31
C SER A 170 -35.74 -31.47 12.78
N GLY A 171 -34.81 -31.39 13.74
CA GLY A 171 -35.08 -31.58 15.17
C GLY A 171 -35.22 -33.04 15.62
N THR A 172 -34.99 -34.01 14.73
CA THR A 172 -34.99 -35.45 15.01
C THR A 172 -33.64 -35.91 15.56
N TRP A 173 -33.68 -36.78 16.57
CA TRP A 173 -32.50 -37.43 17.13
C TRP A 173 -31.91 -38.40 16.11
N ASN A 174 -30.62 -38.27 15.82
CA ASN A 174 -29.92 -39.21 14.95
C ASN A 174 -29.01 -40.10 15.81
N LEU A 175 -29.54 -41.26 16.20
CA LEU A 175 -28.77 -42.30 16.91
C LEU A 175 -27.84 -43.10 15.97
N ARG A 176 -27.83 -42.78 14.66
CA ARG A 176 -26.84 -43.32 13.72
C ARG A 176 -25.51 -42.62 13.96
N TRP A 177 -24.58 -43.34 14.57
CA TRP A 177 -23.15 -43.03 14.58
C TRP A 177 -22.68 -42.86 13.13
N ARG A 178 -22.62 -41.63 12.62
CA ARG A 178 -21.90 -41.38 11.36
C ARG A 178 -20.42 -41.74 11.58
N PRO A 179 -19.74 -42.36 10.60
CA PRO A 179 -18.32 -42.60 10.70
C PRO A 179 -17.63 -41.24 10.79
N LYS A 180 -17.17 -40.89 12.00
CA LYS A 180 -16.32 -39.76 12.42
C LYS A 180 -16.36 -38.53 11.48
N PRO A 181 -16.97 -37.39 11.88
CA PRO A 181 -16.86 -36.15 11.09
C PRO A 181 -15.38 -35.81 10.89
N ARG A 182 -14.95 -35.67 9.62
CA ARG A 182 -13.58 -35.26 9.30
C ARG A 182 -13.43 -33.80 9.71
N LEU A 183 -12.64 -33.55 10.76
CA LEU A 183 -12.37 -32.20 11.27
C LEU A 183 -11.25 -31.48 10.51
N TYR A 184 -10.49 -32.24 9.72
CA TYR A 184 -9.30 -31.81 9.00
C TYR A 184 -9.31 -32.43 7.60
N TYR A 185 -8.99 -31.61 6.61
CA TYR A 185 -8.97 -31.92 5.20
C TYR A 185 -7.60 -31.52 4.64
N PRO A 186 -6.78 -32.49 4.18
CA PRO A 186 -5.47 -32.18 3.63
C PRO A 186 -5.60 -31.44 2.29
N ALA A 187 -4.58 -30.64 1.96
CA ALA A 187 -4.50 -29.93 0.69
C ALA A 187 -4.68 -30.88 -0.52
N GLY A 188 -5.45 -30.44 -1.52
CA GLY A 188 -5.67 -31.19 -2.76
C GLY A 188 -4.59 -30.95 -3.83
N LYS A 189 -3.75 -29.93 -3.62
CA LYS A 189 -2.66 -29.55 -4.51
C LYS A 189 -1.37 -29.36 -3.71
N ALA A 190 -0.23 -29.61 -4.33
CA ALA A 190 1.08 -29.42 -3.73
C ALA A 190 2.03 -28.75 -4.73
N TYR A 191 3.05 -28.06 -4.21
CA TYR A 191 4.10 -27.52 -5.05
C TYR A 191 5.01 -28.63 -5.59
N LYS A 192 5.52 -28.48 -6.80
CA LYS A 192 6.57 -29.37 -7.33
C LYS A 192 7.81 -29.30 -6.44
N LYS A 193 8.51 -30.43 -6.33
CA LYS A 193 9.84 -30.46 -5.69
C LYS A 193 10.81 -29.63 -6.54
N THR A 194 11.54 -28.74 -5.88
CA THR A 194 12.59 -27.96 -6.52
C THR A 194 13.78 -28.87 -6.82
N GLN A 195 14.45 -28.68 -7.96
CA GLN A 195 15.64 -29.48 -8.33
C GLN A 195 16.77 -29.32 -7.30
N GLN A 196 16.91 -28.12 -6.72
CA GLN A 196 17.87 -27.81 -5.67
C GLN A 196 17.14 -27.55 -4.36
N PRO A 197 17.62 -28.09 -3.22
CA PRO A 197 17.08 -27.75 -1.91
C PRO A 197 17.31 -26.27 -1.61
N PHE A 198 16.37 -25.65 -0.90
CA PHE A 198 16.47 -24.26 -0.46
C PHE A 198 16.50 -24.17 1.07
N VAL A 199 17.10 -23.09 1.57
CA VAL A 199 17.20 -22.81 3.01
C VAL A 199 16.06 -21.90 3.44
N ALA A 200 15.20 -22.42 4.30
CA ALA A 200 14.17 -21.67 4.99
C ALA A 200 14.69 -21.18 6.34
N VAL A 201 14.29 -19.99 6.75
CA VAL A 201 14.62 -19.42 8.07
C VAL A 201 13.32 -19.15 8.81
N ASP A 202 13.20 -19.64 10.05
CA ASP A 202 12.04 -19.36 10.88
C ASP A 202 12.14 -18.01 11.62
N GLY A 203 11.15 -17.75 12.47
CA GLY A 203 11.09 -16.55 13.28
C GLY A 203 12.13 -16.45 14.40
N LEU A 204 12.72 -17.58 14.79
CA LEU A 204 13.80 -17.65 15.78
C LEU A 204 15.19 -17.56 15.13
N GLY A 205 15.28 -17.66 13.81
CA GLY A 205 16.53 -17.66 13.05
C GLY A 205 17.09 -19.05 12.78
N MET A 206 16.33 -20.12 13.08
CA MET A 206 16.71 -21.49 12.77
C MET A 206 16.60 -21.74 11.27
N THR A 207 17.56 -22.47 10.72
CA THR A 207 17.64 -22.77 9.28
C THR A 207 17.23 -24.21 8.99
N PHE A 208 16.43 -24.39 7.93
CA PHE A 208 15.92 -25.70 7.50
C PHE A 208 16.18 -25.91 6.01
N ASN A 209 16.73 -27.07 5.65
CA ASN A 209 16.91 -27.46 4.25
C ASN A 209 15.66 -28.19 3.77
N LEU A 210 14.92 -27.57 2.85
CA LEU A 210 13.68 -28.10 2.29
C LEU A 210 13.81 -28.29 0.78
N SER A 211 13.21 -29.36 0.26
CA SER A 211 13.17 -29.65 -1.18
C SER A 211 11.83 -29.31 -1.83
N GLN A 212 10.79 -29.09 -1.04
CA GLN A 212 9.44 -28.81 -1.51
C GLN A 212 8.88 -27.56 -0.82
N PRO A 213 8.41 -26.56 -1.58
CA PRO A 213 7.70 -25.41 -1.00
C PRO A 213 6.35 -25.84 -0.41
N PHE A 214 5.87 -25.09 0.58
CA PHE A 214 4.51 -25.22 1.10
C PHE A 214 4.02 -23.86 1.63
N GLU A 215 2.71 -23.71 1.73
CA GLU A 215 2.13 -22.54 2.40
C GLU A 215 2.29 -22.68 3.90
N CYS A 216 2.79 -21.63 4.54
CA CYS A 216 3.04 -21.67 5.98
C CYS A 216 2.61 -20.40 6.68
N ILE A 217 2.46 -20.49 7.99
CA ILE A 217 2.27 -19.39 8.91
C ILE A 217 3.36 -19.43 9.97
N MET A 218 3.85 -18.26 10.37
CA MET A 218 4.72 -18.16 11.55
C MET A 218 3.86 -18.16 12.80
N ASN A 219 4.09 -19.13 13.68
CA ASN A 219 3.41 -19.16 14.95
C ASN A 219 3.85 -17.93 15.78
N PRO A 220 2.91 -17.10 16.27
CA PRO A 220 3.25 -15.89 17.01
C PRO A 220 3.96 -16.17 18.34
N SER A 221 3.69 -17.30 19.01
CA SER A 221 4.26 -17.62 20.32
C SER A 221 5.61 -18.33 20.22
N THR A 222 5.73 -19.30 19.31
CA THR A 222 6.95 -20.09 19.16
C THR A 222 7.91 -19.55 18.10
N GLY A 223 7.43 -18.73 17.16
CA GLY A 223 8.21 -18.28 16.01
C GLY A 223 8.50 -19.36 14.96
N THR A 224 7.98 -20.58 15.15
CA THR A 224 8.21 -21.70 14.23
C THR A 224 7.35 -21.60 12.99
N LEU A 225 7.84 -22.17 11.87
CA LEU A 225 7.09 -22.26 10.62
C LEU A 225 6.17 -23.48 10.65
N GLU A 226 4.86 -23.24 10.61
CA GLU A 226 3.83 -24.27 10.59
C GLU A 226 3.12 -24.32 9.25
N LYS A 227 2.75 -25.53 8.78
CA LYS A 227 1.93 -25.67 7.57
C LYS A 227 0.61 -24.93 7.75
N LEU A 228 0.22 -24.17 6.73
CA LEU A 228 -0.97 -23.35 6.81
C LEU A 228 -2.23 -24.22 6.81
N CYS A 229 -3.03 -24.03 7.85
CA CYS A 229 -4.34 -24.65 8.01
C CYS A 229 -5.40 -23.54 8.10
N VAL A 230 -6.43 -23.63 7.27
CA VAL A 230 -7.45 -22.58 7.11
C VAL A 230 -8.83 -23.10 7.48
N GLN A 231 -9.53 -22.38 8.36
CA GLN A 231 -10.93 -22.69 8.65
C GLN A 231 -11.85 -22.30 7.50
N ALA A 232 -12.79 -23.17 7.15
CA ALA A 232 -13.75 -22.95 6.07
C ALA A 232 -15.12 -23.60 6.39
N PRO A 233 -16.20 -23.18 5.70
CA PRO A 233 -17.48 -23.91 5.68
C PRO A 233 -17.31 -25.35 5.19
N ASP A 234 -18.26 -26.22 5.53
CA ASP A 234 -18.18 -27.66 5.21
C ASP A 234 -18.11 -27.90 3.69
N SER A 235 -18.90 -27.17 2.90
CA SER A 235 -18.89 -27.22 1.43
C SER A 235 -17.54 -26.85 0.81
N VAL A 236 -16.82 -25.91 1.43
CA VAL A 236 -15.52 -25.44 0.95
C VAL A 236 -14.41 -26.39 1.40
N CYS A 237 -14.55 -27.02 2.56
CA CYS A 237 -13.59 -28.00 3.07
C CYS A 237 -13.43 -29.21 2.13
N GLU A 238 -14.50 -29.65 1.48
CA GLU A 238 -14.49 -30.82 0.59
C GLU A 238 -13.77 -30.58 -0.75
N LEU A 239 -13.52 -29.32 -1.14
CA LEU A 239 -12.91 -28.99 -2.44
C LEU A 239 -11.42 -29.33 -2.48
N LYS A 240 -10.93 -30.00 -3.52
CA LYS A 240 -9.48 -30.32 -3.68
C LYS A 240 -8.72 -29.30 -4.52
N ASN A 241 -8.96 -28.00 -4.29
CA ASN A 241 -8.42 -26.93 -5.15
C ASN A 241 -7.36 -26.03 -4.47
N SER A 242 -6.98 -26.28 -3.22
CA SER A 242 -6.01 -25.49 -2.43
C SER A 242 -4.66 -26.18 -2.25
N THR A 243 -3.61 -25.38 -2.03
CA THR A 243 -2.27 -25.79 -1.60
C THR A 243 -2.09 -25.83 -0.07
N TRP A 244 -3.09 -25.35 0.67
CA TRP A 244 -3.16 -25.35 2.13
C TRP A 244 -4.23 -26.33 2.63
N ASP A 245 -4.07 -26.73 3.89
CA ASP A 245 -5.01 -27.63 4.58
C ASP A 245 -6.24 -26.86 5.05
N ARG A 246 -7.37 -27.57 5.21
CA ARG A 246 -8.62 -26.98 5.69
C ARG A 246 -9.14 -27.66 6.94
N THR A 247 -9.84 -26.86 7.76
CA THR A 247 -10.52 -27.32 8.97
C THR A 247 -11.93 -26.74 9.07
N VAL A 248 -12.83 -27.46 9.73
CA VAL A 248 -14.19 -26.95 9.97
C VAL A 248 -14.18 -25.88 11.06
N ILE A 249 -15.05 -24.87 10.93
CA ILE A 249 -15.21 -23.78 11.91
C ILE A 249 -15.68 -24.33 13.27
N ARG A 250 -14.78 -24.28 14.25
CA ARG A 250 -15.00 -24.79 15.62
C ARG A 250 -15.78 -23.78 16.48
N ASN A 251 -16.46 -24.30 17.50
CA ASN A 251 -17.09 -23.47 18.52
C ASN A 251 -16.11 -23.22 19.66
N VAL A 252 -15.90 -21.96 20.01
CA VAL A 252 -14.85 -21.54 20.96
C VAL A 252 -15.40 -20.68 22.08
N ALA A 253 -16.71 -20.41 22.04
CA ALA A 253 -17.41 -19.77 23.14
C ALA A 253 -17.16 -20.49 24.49
N PRO A 254 -17.20 -19.75 25.62
CA PRO A 254 -17.06 -20.35 26.94
C PRO A 254 -18.00 -21.55 27.12
N LYS A 255 -17.45 -22.71 27.52
CA LYS A 255 -18.23 -23.95 27.67
C LYS A 255 -19.43 -23.77 28.61
N SER A 256 -19.25 -23.02 29.70
CA SER A 256 -20.33 -22.66 30.63
C SER A 256 -21.46 -21.89 29.96
N LEU A 257 -21.14 -20.93 29.08
CA LEU A 257 -22.13 -20.19 28.32
C LEU A 257 -22.86 -21.08 27.31
N PHE A 258 -22.14 -22.00 26.66
CA PHE A 258 -22.76 -22.95 25.74
C PHE A 258 -23.74 -23.88 26.46
N VAL A 259 -23.36 -24.43 27.62
CA VAL A 259 -24.24 -25.26 28.45
C VAL A 259 -25.44 -24.43 28.93
N ALA A 260 -25.25 -23.18 29.35
CA ALA A 260 -26.35 -22.30 29.74
C ALA A 260 -27.31 -21.97 28.59
N LEU A 261 -26.83 -21.96 27.34
CA LEU A 261 -27.63 -21.70 26.14
C LEU A 261 -28.24 -22.95 25.52
N LEU A 262 -27.87 -24.14 26.00
CA LEU A 262 -28.36 -25.43 25.53
C LEU A 262 -29.91 -25.54 25.57
N PRO A 263 -30.63 -25.05 26.61
CA PRO A 263 -32.10 -25.06 26.61
C PRO A 263 -32.73 -24.26 25.47
N PHE A 264 -32.05 -23.19 25.02
CA PHE A 264 -32.52 -22.33 23.95
C PHE A 264 -32.08 -22.79 22.56
N SER A 265 -31.28 -23.86 22.48
CA SER A 265 -30.69 -24.32 21.23
C SER A 265 -31.72 -24.80 20.20
N ARG A 266 -32.83 -25.39 20.66
CA ARG A 266 -33.91 -25.96 19.82
C ARG A 266 -34.95 -24.96 19.35
N ILE A 267 -35.06 -23.81 20.02
CA ILE A 267 -36.05 -22.79 19.67
C ILE A 267 -35.57 -22.07 18.40
N PRO A 268 -36.43 -21.88 17.38
CA PRO A 268 -36.10 -21.09 16.20
C PRO A 268 -35.64 -19.68 16.58
N SER A 269 -34.64 -19.17 15.86
CA SER A 269 -33.95 -17.94 16.25
C SER A 269 -34.85 -16.70 16.26
N GLU A 270 -35.85 -16.68 15.40
CA GLU A 270 -36.83 -15.60 15.29
C GLU A 270 -37.77 -15.52 16.50
N ARG A 271 -38.04 -16.67 17.14
CA ARG A 271 -38.97 -16.77 18.27
C ARG A 271 -38.28 -16.57 19.61
N ARG A 272 -37.01 -16.96 19.75
CA ARG A 272 -36.22 -16.87 21.00
C ARG A 272 -36.41 -15.60 21.84
N PRO A 273 -36.36 -14.37 21.29
CA PRO A 273 -36.48 -13.16 22.09
C PRO A 273 -37.91 -12.87 22.60
N TYR A 274 -38.93 -13.55 22.06
CA TYR A 274 -40.33 -13.34 22.39
C TYR A 274 -40.94 -14.62 22.99
N PRO A 275 -40.89 -14.80 24.32
CA PRO A 275 -41.48 -15.98 24.99
C PRO A 275 -42.97 -16.18 24.70
N ALA A 276 -43.69 -15.11 24.38
CA ALA A 276 -45.10 -15.15 23.99
C ALA A 276 -45.36 -15.91 22.67
N LEU A 277 -44.34 -16.09 21.83
CA LEU A 277 -44.44 -16.80 20.53
C LEU A 277 -43.98 -18.27 20.62
N TYR A 278 -43.74 -18.78 21.82
CA TYR A 278 -43.24 -20.15 22.01
C TYR A 278 -44.38 -21.16 21.87
N THR A 279 -44.16 -22.19 21.06
CA THR A 279 -45.09 -23.31 20.93
C THR A 279 -45.01 -24.25 22.15
N THR A 280 -46.01 -25.10 22.34
CA THR A 280 -45.98 -26.15 23.38
C THR A 280 -44.74 -27.05 23.26
N ASN A 281 -44.32 -27.35 22.02
CA ASN A 281 -43.09 -28.09 21.74
C ASN A 281 -41.83 -27.32 22.13
N ASP A 282 -41.80 -26.00 21.93
CA ASP A 282 -40.67 -25.16 22.34
C ASP A 282 -40.52 -25.17 23.88
N TRP A 283 -41.62 -25.00 24.63
CA TRP A 283 -41.64 -25.08 26.09
C TRP A 283 -41.22 -26.45 26.62
N ALA A 284 -41.73 -27.53 26.02
CA ALA A 284 -41.34 -28.89 26.37
C ALA A 284 -39.84 -29.12 26.13
N SER A 285 -39.30 -28.60 25.02
CA SER A 285 -37.88 -28.71 24.71
C SER A 285 -36.99 -27.90 25.67
N LEU A 286 -37.45 -26.72 26.10
CA LEU A 286 -36.76 -25.87 27.07
C LEU A 286 -36.66 -26.58 28.41
N LEU A 287 -37.78 -27.11 28.93
CA LEU A 287 -37.82 -27.82 30.21
C LEU A 287 -36.97 -29.10 30.18
N ALA A 288 -37.08 -29.90 29.12
CA ALA A 288 -36.33 -31.15 28.97
C ALA A 288 -34.81 -30.93 28.94
N LEU A 289 -34.36 -29.80 28.39
CA LEU A 289 -32.94 -29.46 28.27
C LEU A 289 -32.42 -28.59 29.43
N TRP A 290 -33.31 -28.05 30.27
CA TRP A 290 -32.95 -27.25 31.44
C TRP A 290 -32.23 -28.07 32.51
N ILE A 291 -32.75 -29.27 32.81
CA ILE A 291 -32.18 -30.16 33.84
C ILE A 291 -30.75 -30.59 33.46
N PRO A 292 -30.47 -31.09 32.23
CA PRO A 292 -29.10 -31.34 31.78
C PRO A 292 -28.18 -30.11 31.81
N ALA A 293 -28.70 -28.92 31.51
CA ALA A 293 -27.91 -27.69 31.55
C ALA A 293 -27.48 -27.34 32.99
N VAL A 294 -28.39 -27.47 33.97
CA VAL A 294 -28.08 -27.25 35.39
C VAL A 294 -27.02 -28.25 35.87
N ALA A 295 -27.17 -29.54 35.55
CA ALA A 295 -26.19 -30.56 35.90
C ALA A 295 -24.81 -30.29 35.24
N GLY A 296 -24.80 -29.89 33.97
CA GLY A 296 -23.58 -29.53 33.25
C GLY A 296 -22.87 -28.30 33.80
N LEU A 297 -23.62 -27.30 34.29
CA LEU A 297 -23.07 -26.10 34.92
C LEU A 297 -22.47 -26.38 36.30
N LEU A 298 -23.06 -27.31 37.06
CA LEU A 298 -22.51 -27.78 38.33
C LEU A 298 -21.13 -28.43 38.13
N GLY A 299 -20.98 -29.23 37.06
CA GLY A 299 -19.68 -29.80 36.66
C GLY A 299 -18.70 -28.77 36.05
N ALA A 300 -19.20 -27.66 35.50
CA ALA A 300 -18.36 -26.67 34.82
C ALA A 300 -17.43 -25.89 35.76
N VAL A 301 -17.66 -25.91 37.08
CA VAL A 301 -16.76 -25.31 38.08
C VAL A 301 -15.38 -26.00 38.10
N PHE A 302 -15.34 -27.29 37.76
CA PHE A 302 -14.09 -28.06 37.67
C PHE A 302 -13.38 -27.89 36.32
N ILE A 303 -14.00 -27.19 35.36
CA ILE A 303 -13.37 -26.95 34.06
C ILE A 303 -12.48 -25.71 34.21
N PRO A 304 -11.15 -25.83 34.10
CA PRO A 304 -10.26 -24.68 34.11
C PRO A 304 -10.69 -23.71 33.01
N LYS A 305 -10.75 -22.42 33.35
CA LYS A 305 -11.04 -21.38 32.36
C LYS A 305 -9.91 -21.37 31.33
N PRO A 306 -10.22 -21.28 30.03
CA PRO A 306 -9.18 -21.19 29.01
C PRO A 306 -8.32 -19.96 29.30
N SER A 307 -7.01 -20.17 29.46
CA SER A 307 -6.02 -19.11 29.46
C SER A 307 -5.89 -18.53 28.04
N PRO A 308 -5.50 -17.25 27.90
CA PRO A 308 -5.08 -16.75 26.60
C PRO A 308 -3.93 -17.62 26.06
N PRO A 309 -3.77 -17.70 24.72
CA PRO A 309 -2.66 -18.43 24.13
C PRO A 309 -1.33 -17.90 24.67
N ASP A 310 -0.44 -18.81 25.06
CA ASP A 310 0.83 -18.50 25.72
C ASP A 310 1.63 -17.45 24.92
N GLY A 311 2.10 -16.40 25.60
CA GLY A 311 2.92 -15.34 25.00
C GLY A 311 2.15 -14.18 24.34
N LYS A 312 0.81 -14.21 24.27
CA LYS A 312 0.02 -13.08 23.75
C LYS A 312 -0.34 -12.07 24.84
N HIS A 313 -0.04 -10.79 24.59
CA HIS A 313 -0.49 -9.71 25.47
C HIS A 313 -1.99 -9.39 25.21
N PRO A 314 -2.87 -9.34 26.23
CA PRO A 314 -4.33 -9.21 26.05
C PRO A 314 -4.76 -7.88 25.43
N SER A 315 -3.88 -6.87 25.45
CA SER A 315 -4.12 -5.53 24.89
C SER A 315 -3.67 -5.36 23.44
N PHE A 316 -2.93 -6.31 22.86
CA PHE A 316 -2.32 -6.20 21.54
C PHE A 316 -2.69 -7.38 20.64
N TYR A 317 -2.68 -7.15 19.33
CA TYR A 317 -2.80 -8.23 18.35
C TYR A 317 -1.62 -9.20 18.45
N ALA A 318 -1.81 -10.41 17.91
CA ALA A 318 -0.72 -11.38 17.84
C ALA A 318 0.44 -10.84 16.98
N ASN A 319 1.66 -10.88 17.53
CA ASN A 319 2.85 -10.38 16.86
C ASN A 319 3.27 -11.30 15.70
N CYS A 320 3.99 -10.74 14.71
CA CYS A 320 4.69 -11.51 13.69
C CYS A 320 6.17 -11.59 14.07
N SER A 321 6.59 -12.72 14.62
CA SER A 321 7.99 -12.97 15.00
C SER A 321 8.84 -13.29 13.78
N TYR A 322 9.07 -12.34 12.87
CA TYR A 322 9.91 -12.56 11.68
C TYR A 322 11.36 -12.11 11.93
N LYS A 323 12.35 -12.98 11.67
CA LYS A 323 13.78 -12.62 11.74
C LYS A 323 14.60 -13.05 10.52
N GLY A 324 13.99 -13.75 9.57
CA GLY A 324 14.66 -14.36 8.42
C GLY A 324 15.02 -13.40 7.28
N PHE A 325 15.30 -12.12 7.56
CA PHE A 325 15.64 -11.18 6.49
C PHE A 325 17.01 -11.52 5.88
N ARG A 326 17.05 -11.77 4.58
CA ARG A 326 18.31 -11.90 3.84
C ARG A 326 18.86 -10.51 3.53
N TYR A 327 20.18 -10.41 3.35
CA TYR A 327 20.84 -9.15 3.00
C TYR A 327 20.18 -8.50 1.76
N PRO A 328 19.94 -7.17 1.79
CA PRO A 328 19.48 -6.43 0.63
C PRO A 328 20.49 -6.52 -0.52
N ARG A 329 19.97 -6.41 -1.75
CA ARG A 329 20.80 -6.13 -2.92
C ARG A 329 21.33 -4.71 -2.87
N LEU A 330 20.48 -3.77 -2.44
CA LEU A 330 20.81 -2.37 -2.22
C LEU A 330 20.11 -1.88 -0.95
N ALA A 331 20.86 -1.39 0.02
CA ALA A 331 20.36 -0.74 1.22
C ALA A 331 20.59 0.77 1.15
N ARG A 332 19.68 1.51 1.79
CA ARG A 332 19.83 2.95 2.06
C ARG A 332 20.97 3.21 3.04
N ASN A 333 21.17 2.31 3.99
CA ASN A 333 22.35 2.31 4.87
C ASN A 333 23.44 1.43 4.26
N PHE A 334 24.58 2.03 3.91
CA PHE A 334 25.67 1.33 3.21
C PHE A 334 26.22 0.12 3.97
N LEU A 335 26.27 0.19 5.30
CA LEU A 335 26.80 -0.88 6.15
C LEU A 335 25.94 -2.17 6.12
N GLU A 336 24.73 -2.07 5.57
CA GLU A 336 23.80 -3.19 5.48
C GLU A 336 23.85 -3.91 4.13
N ASN A 337 24.58 -3.34 3.16
CA ASN A 337 24.79 -4.01 1.88
C ASN A 337 25.60 -5.28 2.04
N LYS A 338 25.38 -6.25 1.15
CA LYS A 338 26.29 -7.40 1.02
C LYS A 338 27.71 -6.88 0.77
N PRO A 339 28.76 -7.51 1.33
CA PRO A 339 30.14 -7.08 1.14
C PRO A 339 30.58 -6.97 -0.32
N SER A 340 30.07 -7.84 -1.21
CA SER A 340 30.32 -7.75 -2.66
C SER A 340 29.76 -6.46 -3.25
N THR A 341 28.47 -6.17 -3.02
CA THR A 341 27.83 -4.92 -3.45
C THR A 341 28.52 -3.70 -2.83
N ALA A 342 28.87 -3.78 -1.54
CA ALA A 342 29.54 -2.70 -0.84
C ALA A 342 30.92 -2.40 -1.46
N ARG A 343 31.68 -3.42 -1.87
CA ARG A 343 32.97 -3.25 -2.58
C ARG A 343 32.79 -2.66 -3.97
N GLU A 344 31.84 -3.17 -4.75
CA GLU A 344 31.52 -2.62 -6.08
C GLU A 344 31.14 -1.13 -6.02
N ARG A 345 30.44 -0.75 -4.94
CA ARG A 345 29.87 0.60 -4.74
C ARG A 345 30.61 1.45 -3.72
N GLN A 346 31.79 1.05 -3.27
CA GLN A 346 32.59 1.82 -2.31
C GLN A 346 32.87 3.25 -2.80
N TYR A 347 32.77 3.48 -4.10
CA TYR A 347 33.00 4.76 -4.77
C TYR A 347 31.74 5.31 -5.46
N ASP A 348 30.54 4.84 -5.09
CA ASP A 348 29.29 5.36 -5.63
C ASP A 348 29.02 6.78 -5.07
N PRO A 349 29.03 7.81 -5.93
CA PRO A 349 28.90 9.21 -5.53
C PRO A 349 27.51 9.57 -5.02
N SER A 350 26.48 8.77 -5.34
CA SER A 350 25.11 9.05 -4.93
C SER A 350 24.86 8.88 -3.43
N TRP A 351 25.86 8.36 -2.68
CA TRP A 351 25.69 7.94 -1.28
C TRP A 351 26.92 8.05 -0.39
N ALA A 352 28.05 8.61 -0.86
CA ALA A 352 29.29 8.62 -0.09
C ALA A 352 29.26 9.63 1.08
N PRO A 353 29.56 9.21 2.33
CA PRO A 353 30.03 10.15 3.33
C PRO A 353 31.43 10.61 2.91
N PHE A 354 31.67 11.92 3.03
CA PHE A 354 33.00 12.53 3.09
C PHE A 354 34.02 11.58 3.74
N TYR A 355 35.25 11.51 3.20
CA TYR A 355 36.47 10.82 3.68
C TYR A 355 37.03 9.80 2.66
N HIS A 356 37.78 10.29 1.67
CA HIS A 356 39.22 10.00 1.53
C HIS A 356 39.75 10.42 0.15
N GLU A 357 40.57 11.48 0.17
CA GLU A 357 41.62 11.78 -0.81
C GLU A 357 42.71 10.70 -0.78
N ARG A 358 42.41 9.47 -1.18
CA ARG A 358 43.47 8.52 -1.55
C ARG A 358 43.45 8.24 -3.04
N GLU A 359 44.55 8.66 -3.65
CA GLU A 359 45.07 8.25 -4.95
C GLU A 359 44.88 6.75 -5.16
N TYR A 360 44.04 6.35 -6.13
CA TYR A 360 43.89 4.94 -6.51
C TYR A 360 43.94 4.77 -8.03
N GLN A 361 44.75 3.77 -8.40
CA GLN A 361 45.18 3.31 -9.71
C GLN A 361 44.07 2.55 -10.47
N ASN A 362 42.88 3.14 -10.61
CA ASN A 362 41.85 2.56 -11.46
C ASN A 362 41.76 3.41 -12.75
N PRO A 363 42.23 2.92 -13.91
CA PRO A 363 42.41 3.73 -15.13
C PRO A 363 41.11 4.33 -15.68
N LEU A 364 39.95 3.94 -15.13
CA LEU A 364 38.60 4.31 -15.59
C LEU A 364 37.82 5.18 -14.60
N ARG A 365 38.38 5.50 -13.43
CA ARG A 365 37.76 6.39 -12.44
C ARG A 365 38.68 7.57 -12.17
N SER A 366 38.97 8.32 -13.23
CA SER A 366 39.66 9.60 -13.14
C SER A 366 38.90 10.52 -12.18
N ARG A 367 39.68 11.18 -11.31
CA ARG A 367 39.35 11.85 -10.03
C ARG A 367 38.27 12.95 -10.05
N SER A 368 37.48 13.11 -11.11
CA SER A 368 36.56 14.25 -11.27
C SER A 368 35.16 13.96 -11.85
N HIS A 369 34.79 12.71 -12.16
CA HIS A 369 33.51 12.43 -12.87
C HIS A 369 32.41 11.75 -12.06
N ALA A 370 32.66 11.35 -10.83
CA ALA A 370 31.66 10.64 -10.05
C ALA A 370 30.75 11.61 -9.26
N VAL A 371 31.29 12.65 -8.62
CA VAL A 371 30.60 13.33 -7.50
C VAL A 371 29.36 14.14 -7.92
N TYR A 372 29.35 14.69 -9.12
CA TYR A 372 28.25 15.48 -9.70
C TYR A 372 28.14 15.23 -11.21
N ARG A 373 26.96 15.47 -11.79
CA ARG A 373 26.74 15.41 -13.23
C ARG A 373 27.82 16.19 -13.98
N SER A 374 28.64 15.50 -14.76
CA SER A 374 29.61 16.11 -15.64
C SER A 374 28.87 16.55 -16.92
N PHE A 375 28.63 17.85 -17.08
CA PHE A 375 28.00 18.42 -18.29
C PHE A 375 28.97 18.47 -19.48
N ARG A 376 29.73 17.40 -19.70
CA ARG A 376 30.74 17.29 -20.75
C ARG A 376 30.63 15.95 -21.48
N PRO A 377 30.65 15.96 -22.82
CA PRO A 377 30.78 14.73 -23.59
C PRO A 377 32.22 14.20 -23.54
N ARG A 378 32.40 12.91 -23.83
CA ARG A 378 33.75 12.32 -23.99
C ARG A 378 34.43 12.81 -25.26
N MET A 379 33.68 12.95 -26.35
CA MET A 379 34.18 13.37 -27.66
C MET A 379 33.28 14.40 -28.31
N LEU A 380 33.89 15.24 -29.16
CA LEU A 380 33.23 16.25 -29.98
C LEU A 380 33.76 16.20 -31.41
N ALA A 381 32.91 16.53 -32.38
CA ALA A 381 33.32 16.73 -33.77
C ALA A 381 33.59 18.22 -34.01
N TYR A 382 34.87 18.60 -34.05
CA TYR A 382 35.32 19.96 -34.27
C TYR A 382 35.19 20.34 -35.75
N LEU A 383 34.73 21.56 -36.01
CA LEU A 383 34.66 22.12 -37.35
C LEU A 383 36.07 22.58 -37.77
N THR A 384 36.57 22.05 -38.89
CA THR A 384 37.87 22.44 -39.44
C THR A 384 37.68 23.61 -40.42
N GLU A 385 38.53 24.63 -40.35
CA GLU A 385 38.44 25.80 -41.26
C GLU A 385 39.08 25.52 -42.64
N GLU A 386 40.06 24.63 -42.70
CA GLU A 386 40.93 24.41 -43.87
C GLU A 386 40.37 23.40 -44.90
N SER A 387 39.54 22.47 -44.45
CA SER A 387 38.79 21.55 -45.30
C SER A 387 37.33 21.64 -44.86
N LYS A 388 36.36 21.58 -45.79
CA LYS A 388 34.92 21.51 -45.46
C LYS A 388 34.53 20.22 -44.67
N GLY A 389 35.48 19.59 -43.97
CA GLY A 389 35.32 18.42 -43.13
C GLY A 389 35.18 18.76 -41.65
N TYR A 390 35.36 17.73 -40.83
CA TYR A 390 35.30 17.78 -39.38
C TYR A 390 36.37 16.86 -38.80
N GLU A 391 36.77 17.08 -37.56
CA GLU A 391 37.69 16.20 -36.84
C GLU A 391 37.13 15.80 -35.48
N THR A 392 37.04 14.49 -35.22
CA THR A 392 36.55 13.96 -33.94
C THR A 392 37.69 13.82 -32.95
N ARG A 393 37.63 14.56 -31.83
CA ARG A 393 38.66 14.54 -30.79
C ARG A 393 38.04 14.31 -29.40
N PHE A 394 38.83 13.76 -28.48
CA PHE A 394 38.45 13.67 -27.07
C PHE A 394 38.48 15.03 -26.39
N VAL A 395 37.54 15.26 -25.48
CA VAL A 395 37.53 16.45 -24.63
C VAL A 395 38.42 16.19 -23.42
N LYS A 396 39.61 16.80 -23.40
CA LYS A 396 40.55 16.68 -22.29
C LYS A 396 39.98 17.29 -21.01
N HIS A 397 40.35 16.75 -19.85
CA HIS A 397 39.76 17.18 -18.57
C HIS A 397 40.17 18.57 -18.12
N ASP A 398 41.34 19.05 -18.55
CA ASP A 398 41.90 20.35 -18.17
C ASP A 398 41.45 21.49 -19.11
N GLU A 399 40.77 21.16 -20.21
CA GLU A 399 40.30 22.13 -21.19
C GLU A 399 38.83 22.52 -20.91
N ASN A 400 38.52 23.82 -21.05
CA ASN A 400 37.13 24.27 -21.04
C ASN A 400 36.40 23.67 -22.25
N CYS A 401 35.27 22.99 -22.01
CA CYS A 401 34.46 22.43 -23.08
C CYS A 401 34.00 23.56 -24.03
N PRO A 402 34.35 23.50 -25.34
CA PRO A 402 33.94 24.54 -26.28
C PRO A 402 32.43 24.52 -26.47
N PRO A 403 31.79 25.64 -26.87
CA PRO A 403 30.38 25.63 -27.23
C PRO A 403 30.15 24.68 -28.41
N TYR A 404 29.13 23.83 -28.29
CA TYR A 404 28.76 22.87 -29.32
C TYR A 404 27.25 22.74 -29.46
N VAL A 405 26.83 22.26 -30.64
CA VAL A 405 25.43 21.95 -30.92
C VAL A 405 25.21 20.45 -30.78
N PHE A 406 24.09 20.06 -30.17
CA PHE A 406 23.66 18.66 -30.10
C PHE A 406 22.71 18.36 -31.28
N ILE A 407 23.03 17.30 -32.04
CA ILE A 407 22.25 16.87 -33.20
C ILE A 407 21.37 15.68 -32.82
N ALA A 408 20.06 15.92 -32.78
CA ALA A 408 19.06 14.89 -32.52
C ALA A 408 18.55 14.28 -33.83
N TYR A 409 18.57 12.95 -33.92
CA TYR A 409 18.07 12.20 -35.07
C TYR A 409 17.54 10.82 -34.62
N THR A 410 16.84 10.11 -35.51
CA THR A 410 16.39 8.74 -35.26
C THR A 410 17.05 7.75 -36.21
N ALA A 411 17.46 6.59 -35.67
CA ALA A 411 18.02 5.49 -36.46
C ALA A 411 16.99 4.88 -37.43
N GLU A 412 15.69 5.04 -37.15
CA GLU A 412 14.61 4.62 -38.06
C GLU A 412 14.59 5.44 -39.36
N HIS A 413 15.05 6.70 -39.30
CA HIS A 413 15.21 7.58 -40.46
C HIS A 413 16.58 7.38 -41.09
N PHE A 414 17.63 7.31 -40.28
CA PHE A 414 19.01 7.16 -40.73
C PHE A 414 19.61 5.88 -40.19
N ASP A 415 19.49 4.82 -40.97
CA ASP A 415 20.02 3.50 -40.64
C ASP A 415 21.54 3.56 -40.46
N SER A 416 22.02 3.10 -39.31
CA SER A 416 23.44 3.17 -38.95
C SER A 416 24.33 2.22 -39.76
N GLU A 417 23.74 1.16 -40.32
CA GLU A 417 24.44 0.17 -41.15
C GLU A 417 24.67 0.69 -42.59
N ASP A 418 23.83 1.62 -43.04
CA ASP A 418 23.94 2.20 -44.37
C ASP A 418 24.96 3.35 -44.40
N LYS A 419 26.12 3.06 -45.00
CA LYS A 419 27.20 4.05 -45.19
C LYS A 419 26.72 5.32 -45.91
N LYS A 420 25.76 5.23 -46.85
CA LYS A 420 25.25 6.42 -47.56
C LYS A 420 24.39 7.26 -46.64
N ALA A 421 23.48 6.65 -45.88
CA ALA A 421 22.64 7.34 -44.91
C ALA A 421 23.48 7.99 -43.80
N LYS A 422 24.51 7.30 -43.31
CA LYS A 422 25.51 7.83 -42.36
C LYS A 422 26.19 9.08 -42.91
N ASN A 423 26.78 8.99 -44.11
CA ASN A 423 27.49 10.12 -44.70
C ASN A 423 26.54 11.31 -44.96
N LEU A 424 25.31 11.05 -45.39
CA LEU A 424 24.28 12.08 -45.56
C LEU A 424 23.96 12.77 -44.23
N LEU A 425 23.70 12.00 -43.16
CA LEU A 425 23.40 12.56 -41.84
C LEU A 425 24.55 13.43 -41.32
N THR A 426 25.81 12.99 -41.48
CA THR A 426 26.97 13.79 -41.08
C THR A 426 27.10 15.09 -41.87
N ALA A 427 26.78 15.06 -43.18
CA ALA A 427 26.79 16.26 -44.01
C ALA A 427 25.69 17.25 -43.60
N LEU A 428 24.48 16.75 -43.33
CA LEU A 428 23.34 17.55 -42.85
C LEU A 428 23.63 18.16 -41.46
N ALA A 429 24.17 17.37 -40.53
CA ALA A 429 24.56 17.82 -39.21
C ALA A 429 25.59 18.96 -39.24
N ARG A 430 26.61 18.83 -40.10
CA ARG A 430 27.62 19.88 -40.30
C ARG A 430 26.99 21.15 -40.85
N GLU A 431 26.22 21.05 -41.93
CA GLU A 431 25.62 22.20 -42.60
C GLU A 431 24.64 22.92 -41.67
N ALA A 432 23.80 22.19 -40.93
CA ALA A 432 22.89 22.76 -39.95
C ALA A 432 23.63 23.47 -38.81
N THR A 433 24.77 22.93 -38.36
CA THR A 433 25.61 23.56 -37.35
C THR A 433 26.24 24.86 -37.88
N VAL A 434 26.73 24.86 -39.13
CA VAL A 434 27.30 26.05 -39.77
C VAL A 434 26.24 27.14 -39.94
N GLN A 435 25.05 26.81 -40.46
CA GLN A 435 23.95 27.77 -40.57
C GLN A 435 23.57 28.35 -39.19
N TYR A 436 23.47 27.51 -38.16
CA TYR A 436 23.17 27.98 -36.81
C TYR A 436 24.28 28.88 -36.24
N ARG A 437 25.56 28.52 -36.46
CA ARG A 437 26.72 29.34 -36.07
C ARG A 437 26.66 30.74 -36.66
N ASP A 438 26.23 30.84 -37.91
CA ASP A 438 26.15 32.12 -38.63
C ASP A 438 25.00 32.99 -38.11
N THR A 439 23.99 32.39 -37.46
CA THR A 439 22.92 33.16 -36.79
C THR A 439 23.32 33.78 -35.45
N ILE A 440 24.44 33.36 -34.85
CA ILE A 440 24.89 33.85 -33.54
C ILE A 440 25.86 35.02 -33.72
N MET A 441 25.54 36.16 -33.11
CA MET A 441 26.40 37.35 -33.12
C MET A 441 27.58 37.24 -32.13
N GLU A 442 27.36 36.66 -30.94
CA GLU A 442 28.37 36.59 -29.88
C GLU A 442 29.46 35.54 -30.16
N PRO A 443 30.75 35.93 -30.24
CA PRO A 443 31.83 35.01 -30.62
C PRO A 443 32.10 33.92 -29.57
N SER A 444 31.82 34.16 -28.29
CA SER A 444 31.98 33.18 -27.20
C SER A 444 30.96 32.05 -27.25
N ARG A 445 29.77 32.29 -27.84
CA ARG A 445 28.67 31.32 -27.96
C ARG A 445 28.65 30.61 -29.30
N LYS A 446 29.44 31.08 -30.28
CA LYS A 446 29.53 30.45 -31.60
C LYS A 446 30.00 29.00 -31.47
N PRO A 447 29.20 28.02 -31.90
CA PRO A 447 29.57 26.63 -31.77
C PRO A 447 30.80 26.31 -32.62
N LYS A 448 31.82 25.74 -31.98
CA LYS A 448 33.07 25.29 -32.64
C LYS A 448 33.01 23.82 -33.03
N ALA A 449 32.08 23.08 -32.41
CA ALA A 449 31.91 21.66 -32.60
C ALA A 449 30.42 21.30 -32.65
N PHE A 450 30.13 20.09 -33.10
CA PHE A 450 28.83 19.46 -32.93
C PHE A 450 28.99 18.08 -32.30
N TRP A 451 27.93 17.62 -31.66
CA TRP A 451 27.85 16.29 -31.09
C TRP A 451 26.82 15.47 -31.87
N LEU A 452 27.26 14.31 -32.38
CA LEU A 452 26.43 13.35 -33.09
C LEU A 452 26.71 11.96 -32.55
N ALA A 453 25.68 11.26 -32.06
CA ALA A 453 25.81 9.97 -31.38
C ALA A 453 26.66 8.95 -32.16
N GLN A 454 26.48 8.85 -33.49
CA GLN A 454 27.19 7.87 -34.33
C GLN A 454 28.71 8.10 -34.43
N MET A 455 29.17 9.30 -34.07
CA MET A 455 30.57 9.72 -34.16
C MET A 455 31.20 9.96 -32.79
N CYS A 456 30.41 10.48 -31.85
CA CYS A 456 30.89 10.94 -30.54
C CYS A 456 30.71 9.90 -29.42
N MET A 457 30.24 8.68 -29.74
CA MET A 457 30.08 7.56 -28.79
C MET A 457 30.87 6.32 -29.24
N PRO A 458 32.20 6.38 -29.33
CA PRO A 458 32.95 5.19 -29.71
C PRO A 458 33.04 4.19 -28.55
N ILE A 459 32.70 2.95 -28.88
CA ILE A 459 32.75 1.82 -27.94
C ILE A 459 34.19 1.28 -27.82
N ASN A 460 35.04 1.54 -28.81
CA ASN A 460 36.36 0.92 -28.95
C ASN A 460 37.54 1.81 -28.55
N CYS A 461 37.31 3.05 -28.10
CA CYS A 461 38.39 3.91 -27.64
C CYS A 461 38.02 4.67 -26.37
N TYR A 462 39.02 4.98 -25.56
CA TYR A 462 38.88 5.72 -24.30
C TYR A 462 40.16 6.50 -23.99
N VAL A 463 40.05 7.48 -23.08
CA VAL A 463 41.19 8.25 -22.58
C VAL A 463 41.64 7.60 -21.27
N ASP A 464 42.93 7.29 -21.17
CA ASP A 464 43.50 6.73 -19.95
C ASP A 464 43.73 7.79 -18.86
N HIS A 465 44.22 7.36 -17.69
CA HIS A 465 44.53 8.22 -16.55
C HIS A 465 45.63 9.26 -16.83
N ASN A 466 46.47 9.02 -17.84
CA ASN A 466 47.54 9.92 -18.27
C ASN A 466 47.05 10.88 -19.36
N GLY A 467 45.78 10.84 -19.74
CA GLY A 467 45.21 11.66 -20.79
C GLY A 467 45.57 11.19 -22.20
N GLN A 468 46.02 9.94 -22.36
CA GLN A 468 46.35 9.34 -23.65
C GLN A 468 45.19 8.54 -24.23
N ASP A 469 45.02 8.64 -25.55
CA ASP A 469 43.97 7.95 -26.29
C ASP A 469 44.36 6.48 -26.49
N GLN A 470 43.55 5.57 -25.97
CA GLN A 470 43.74 4.13 -26.07
C GLN A 470 42.63 3.51 -26.93
N ILE A 471 43.00 2.51 -27.73
CA ILE A 471 42.08 1.74 -28.58
C ILE A 471 42.01 0.30 -28.05
N LEU A 472 40.80 -0.19 -27.81
CA LEU A 472 40.54 -1.53 -27.31
C LEU A 472 40.65 -2.56 -28.45
N ASN A 473 41.58 -3.49 -28.32
CA ASN A 473 41.75 -4.60 -29.25
C ASN A 473 40.68 -5.68 -28.99
N ASN A 474 40.17 -6.33 -30.05
CA ASN A 474 39.02 -7.27 -30.01
C ASN A 474 39.27 -8.62 -29.28
N GLN A 475 40.31 -8.75 -28.46
CA GLN A 475 40.87 -10.08 -28.13
C GLN A 475 40.81 -10.49 -26.65
N SER A 476 40.51 -9.59 -25.70
CA SER A 476 40.53 -9.92 -24.27
C SER A 476 39.16 -9.77 -23.56
N ASP A 477 38.88 -10.67 -22.62
CA ASP A 477 37.69 -10.60 -21.74
C ASP A 477 37.53 -9.26 -20.97
N PRO A 478 38.58 -8.66 -20.38
CA PRO A 478 38.45 -7.36 -19.73
C PRO A 478 38.08 -6.23 -20.70
N ASP A 479 38.55 -6.29 -21.95
CA ASP A 479 38.19 -5.29 -22.97
C ASP A 479 36.70 -5.37 -23.33
N ASN A 480 36.11 -6.57 -23.35
CA ASN A 480 34.67 -6.75 -23.61
C ASN A 480 33.81 -6.18 -22.48
N VAL A 481 34.22 -6.37 -21.22
CA VAL A 481 33.53 -5.77 -20.06
C VAL A 481 33.61 -4.24 -20.13
N LEU A 482 34.79 -3.72 -20.49
CA LEU A 482 35.02 -2.29 -20.64
C LEU A 482 34.18 -1.67 -21.76
N ARG A 483 34.08 -2.32 -22.93
CA ARG A 483 33.21 -1.87 -24.04
C ARG A 483 31.78 -1.67 -23.60
N GLY A 484 31.23 -2.65 -22.88
CA GLY A 484 29.88 -2.52 -22.35
C GLY A 484 29.78 -1.32 -21.40
N TYR A 485 30.76 -1.12 -20.51
CA TYR A 485 30.73 0.02 -19.58
C TYR A 485 30.79 1.37 -20.31
N LEU A 486 31.60 1.49 -21.36
CA LEU A 486 31.68 2.70 -22.18
C LEU A 486 30.36 2.97 -22.93
N ALA A 487 29.76 1.93 -23.52
CA ALA A 487 28.46 2.02 -24.19
C ALA A 487 27.35 2.47 -23.22
N ASP A 488 27.31 1.87 -22.02
CA ASP A 488 26.37 2.26 -20.97
C ASP A 488 26.64 3.72 -20.57
N HIS A 489 27.87 4.07 -20.20
CA HIS A 489 28.23 5.41 -19.77
C HIS A 489 27.79 6.48 -20.77
N ASP A 490 28.03 6.27 -22.07
CA ASP A 490 27.70 7.24 -23.11
C ASP A 490 26.19 7.36 -23.30
N THR A 491 25.47 6.23 -23.35
CA THR A 491 24.02 6.20 -23.55
C THR A 491 23.27 6.94 -22.43
N TYR A 492 23.57 6.64 -21.17
CA TYR A 492 22.84 7.22 -20.03
C TYR A 492 23.45 8.53 -19.51
N SER A 493 24.49 9.06 -20.18
CA SER A 493 25.01 10.42 -19.96
C SER A 493 24.55 11.43 -21.02
N ILE A 494 23.82 10.99 -22.07
CA ILE A 494 23.28 11.87 -23.13
C ILE A 494 22.59 13.11 -22.56
N SER A 495 21.77 12.95 -21.52
CA SER A 495 21.05 14.07 -20.91
C SER A 495 21.98 15.15 -20.31
N ASP A 496 23.19 14.80 -19.87
CA ASP A 496 24.15 15.77 -19.35
C ASP A 496 24.93 16.45 -20.48
N ILE A 497 25.19 15.72 -21.57
CA ILE A 497 25.72 16.28 -22.82
C ILE A 497 24.74 17.35 -23.33
N ILE A 498 23.44 17.08 -23.31
CA ILE A 498 22.42 18.01 -23.78
C ILE A 498 22.35 19.29 -22.94
N ARG A 499 22.47 19.16 -21.61
CA ARG A 499 22.57 20.33 -20.72
C ARG A 499 23.84 21.15 -20.98
N GLY A 500 24.93 20.47 -21.34
CA GLY A 500 26.20 21.11 -21.69
C GLY A 500 26.13 21.85 -23.03
N ALA A 501 25.36 21.32 -23.99
CA ALA A 501 25.21 21.88 -25.32
C ALA A 501 24.67 23.32 -25.30
N GLU A 502 25.04 24.09 -26.31
CA GLU A 502 24.56 25.46 -26.50
C GLU A 502 23.15 25.48 -27.09
N HIS A 503 22.87 24.56 -28.01
CA HIS A 503 21.60 24.46 -28.72
C HIS A 503 21.32 23.04 -29.22
N ILE A 504 20.05 22.72 -29.49
CA ILE A 504 19.64 21.48 -30.16
C ILE A 504 19.14 21.76 -31.57
N ILE A 505 19.59 20.91 -32.50
CA ILE A 505 19.03 20.81 -33.84
C ILE A 505 18.46 19.41 -34.03
N VAL A 506 17.18 19.33 -34.41
CA VAL A 506 16.50 18.07 -34.76
C VAL A 506 16.52 17.89 -36.27
N ILE A 507 17.10 16.77 -36.73
CA ILE A 507 17.07 16.37 -38.14
C ILE A 507 16.05 15.24 -38.27
N ALA A 508 14.96 15.50 -38.98
CA ALA A 508 13.86 14.55 -39.13
C ALA A 508 13.54 14.31 -40.62
N GLY A 509 13.27 13.06 -40.98
CA GLY A 509 12.87 12.66 -42.33
C GLY A 509 13.74 11.52 -42.86
N ASN A 510 13.09 10.58 -43.55
CA ASN A 510 13.72 9.37 -44.04
C ASN A 510 14.19 9.57 -45.51
N PRO A 511 15.46 9.31 -45.85
CA PRO A 511 15.96 9.43 -47.21
C PRO A 511 15.42 8.33 -48.14
N ARG A 512 14.85 7.24 -47.61
CA ARG A 512 14.30 6.12 -48.38
C ARG A 512 12.81 6.26 -48.67
N HIS A 513 12.04 6.87 -47.77
CA HIS A 513 10.58 6.95 -47.86
C HIS A 513 10.05 8.32 -47.44
N LEU A 514 9.05 8.82 -48.18
CA LEU A 514 8.38 10.08 -47.83
C LEU A 514 7.43 9.85 -46.65
N THR A 515 7.78 10.39 -45.48
CA THR A 515 6.99 10.28 -44.25
C THR A 515 6.08 11.50 -44.11
N ALA A 516 4.78 11.30 -43.89
CA ALA A 516 3.80 12.39 -43.79
C ALA A 516 4.07 13.35 -42.61
N ASN A 517 4.58 12.83 -41.47
CA ASN A 517 4.94 13.62 -40.30
C ASN A 517 6.25 13.10 -39.67
N PRO A 518 7.42 13.49 -40.20
CA PRO A 518 8.71 12.96 -39.75
C PRO A 518 9.00 13.27 -38.28
N LEU A 519 8.61 14.45 -37.80
CA LEU A 519 8.78 14.84 -36.41
C LEU A 519 8.04 13.94 -35.42
N ARG A 520 6.85 13.47 -35.79
CA ARG A 520 6.03 12.63 -34.93
C ARG A 520 6.56 11.20 -34.85
N GLU A 521 7.18 10.70 -35.92
CA GLU A 521 7.92 9.43 -35.87
C GLU A 521 9.16 9.54 -34.99
N TRP A 522 9.95 10.60 -35.17
CA TRP A 522 11.11 10.87 -34.32
C TRP A 522 10.71 10.94 -32.83
N GLY A 523 9.61 11.63 -32.52
CA GLY A 523 9.10 11.84 -31.15
C GLY A 523 8.52 10.60 -30.45
N LYS A 524 8.34 9.46 -31.15
CA LYS A 524 7.91 8.21 -30.53
C LYS A 524 8.94 7.63 -29.56
N ARG A 525 10.22 7.99 -29.68
CA ARG A 525 11.30 7.40 -28.88
C ARG A 525 11.42 8.07 -27.51
N VAL A 526 11.74 7.27 -26.51
CA VAL A 526 11.90 7.72 -25.11
C VAL A 526 12.94 8.83 -24.94
N TRP A 527 14.10 8.72 -25.60
CA TRP A 527 15.18 9.70 -25.46
C TRP A 527 14.85 11.10 -26.00
N THR A 528 13.85 11.23 -26.88
CA THR A 528 13.43 12.54 -27.40
C THR A 528 12.90 13.47 -26.32
N LEU A 529 12.32 12.90 -25.25
CA LEU A 529 11.77 13.68 -24.15
C LEU A 529 12.88 14.39 -23.35
N PRO A 530 13.88 13.68 -22.78
CA PRO A 530 15.06 14.33 -22.20
C PRO A 530 15.80 15.24 -23.17
N GLU A 531 15.86 14.89 -24.47
CA GLU A 531 16.56 15.70 -25.46
C GLU A 531 16.00 17.13 -25.52
N ILE A 532 14.69 17.27 -25.70
CA ILE A 532 14.07 18.58 -25.85
C ILE A 532 13.96 19.31 -24.51
N ILE A 533 13.55 18.61 -23.45
CA ILE A 533 13.29 19.23 -22.14
C ILE A 533 14.56 19.82 -21.54
N LEU A 534 15.70 19.18 -21.73
CA LEU A 534 16.97 19.57 -21.10
C LEU A 534 17.82 20.52 -21.94
N SER A 535 17.39 20.81 -23.16
CA SER A 535 18.10 21.74 -24.05
C SER A 535 18.06 23.16 -23.51
N LYS A 536 19.08 23.98 -23.82
CA LYS A 536 19.10 25.41 -23.49
C LYS A 536 18.20 26.24 -24.42
N GLY A 537 17.80 27.44 -23.99
CA GLY A 537 17.00 28.40 -24.76
C GLY A 537 15.49 28.11 -24.79
N ASP A 538 14.71 28.95 -25.48
CA ASP A 538 13.23 28.83 -25.57
C ASP A 538 12.74 28.22 -26.88
N PHE A 539 13.64 28.04 -27.85
CA PHE A 539 13.34 27.50 -29.17
C PHE A 539 14.21 26.27 -29.47
N VAL A 540 13.72 25.42 -30.36
CA VAL A 540 14.44 24.28 -30.92
C VAL A 540 14.48 24.46 -32.43
N SER A 541 15.63 24.25 -33.04
CA SER A 541 15.75 24.30 -34.49
C SER A 541 15.44 22.92 -35.07
N VAL A 542 14.57 22.86 -36.07
CA VAL A 542 14.18 21.64 -36.76
C VAL A 542 14.50 21.78 -38.23
N THR A 543 15.08 20.73 -38.80
CA THR A 543 15.24 20.57 -40.24
C THR A 543 14.50 19.32 -40.68
N ARG A 544 13.59 19.48 -41.64
CA ARG A 544 12.89 18.37 -42.28
C ARG A 544 13.57 18.05 -43.60
N TYR A 545 13.96 16.79 -43.76
CA TYR A 545 14.54 16.32 -45.00
C TYR A 545 13.47 16.29 -46.10
N ASP A 546 13.72 17.00 -47.20
CA ASP A 546 12.87 17.02 -48.39
C ASP A 546 13.59 16.32 -49.55
N LEU A 547 12.94 15.31 -50.15
CA LEU A 547 13.45 14.58 -51.31
C LEU A 547 13.59 15.46 -52.56
N GLY A 548 12.93 16.63 -52.61
CA GLY A 548 12.92 17.52 -53.78
C GLY A 548 14.11 18.50 -53.91
N ALA A 549 14.95 18.64 -52.88
CA ALA A 549 16.01 19.65 -52.85
C ALA A 549 17.27 19.22 -53.65
N LYS A 550 17.84 20.14 -54.44
CA LYS A 550 18.99 19.88 -55.34
C LYS A 550 20.36 20.19 -54.71
N THR A 551 20.42 21.06 -53.71
CA THR A 551 21.66 21.49 -53.04
C THR A 551 21.60 21.16 -51.54
N LEU A 552 22.74 20.81 -50.92
CA LEU A 552 22.80 20.43 -49.50
C LEU A 552 22.40 21.58 -48.56
N SER A 553 22.65 22.83 -48.96
CA SER A 553 22.22 24.03 -48.24
C SER A 553 20.71 24.30 -48.39
N ASP A 554 20.08 23.87 -49.50
CA ASP A 554 18.63 23.96 -49.70
C ASP A 554 17.89 22.82 -48.98
N MET A 555 18.56 21.68 -48.76
CA MET A 555 18.07 20.56 -47.94
C MET A 555 18.00 20.89 -46.45
N VAL A 556 18.73 21.91 -45.99
CA VAL A 556 18.78 22.34 -44.60
C VAL A 556 18.12 23.70 -44.45
N LEU A 557 16.82 23.70 -44.18
CA LEU A 557 16.09 24.87 -43.71
C LEU A 557 15.85 24.73 -42.21
N LEU A 558 16.43 25.63 -41.41
CA LEU A 558 16.26 25.64 -39.96
C LEU A 558 14.95 26.36 -39.57
N GLU A 559 13.90 25.59 -39.33
CA GLU A 559 12.66 26.09 -38.73
C GLU A 559 12.83 26.22 -37.22
N ARG A 560 12.55 27.40 -36.66
CA ARG A 560 12.59 27.62 -35.21
C ARG A 560 11.20 27.37 -34.62
N ILE A 561 11.08 26.31 -33.83
CA ILE A 561 9.84 25.97 -33.11
C ILE A 561 9.99 26.38 -31.64
N GLN A 562 8.99 27.06 -31.09
CA GLN A 562 8.97 27.38 -29.66
C GLN A 562 8.81 26.10 -28.84
N LYS A 563 9.61 25.95 -27.78
CA LYS A 563 9.58 24.74 -26.93
C LYS A 563 8.19 24.43 -26.38
N SER A 564 7.44 25.44 -25.94
CA SER A 564 6.07 25.27 -25.40
C SER A 564 5.07 24.66 -26.39
N GLN A 565 5.29 24.84 -27.69
CA GLN A 565 4.46 24.30 -28.77
C GLN A 565 4.97 22.96 -29.29
N PHE A 566 6.25 22.66 -29.06
CA PHE A 566 6.91 21.45 -29.53
C PHE A 566 6.19 20.13 -29.16
N PRO A 567 5.63 19.97 -27.94
CA PRO A 567 4.85 18.77 -27.59
C PRO A 567 3.73 18.44 -28.58
N TYR A 568 3.03 19.44 -29.10
CA TYR A 568 1.91 19.25 -30.03
C TYR A 568 2.37 18.79 -31.43
N HIS A 569 3.62 19.09 -31.80
CA HIS A 569 4.18 18.69 -33.09
C HIS A 569 4.82 17.30 -33.06
N ALA A 570 5.46 16.94 -31.94
CA ALA A 570 6.29 15.73 -31.87
C ALA A 570 5.67 14.58 -31.06
N TRP A 571 4.85 14.86 -30.05
CA TRP A 571 4.44 13.89 -29.04
C TRP A 571 2.93 13.66 -28.99
N SER A 572 2.51 12.43 -28.62
CA SER A 572 1.10 12.08 -28.44
C SER A 572 0.54 12.55 -27.09
N ASP A 573 1.38 12.57 -26.06
CA ASP A 573 1.11 12.96 -24.67
C ASP A 573 1.36 14.46 -24.44
N ALA A 574 0.89 15.30 -25.37
CA ALA A 574 1.23 16.73 -25.41
C ALA A 574 0.91 17.49 -24.11
N LEU A 575 -0.15 17.10 -23.39
CA LEU A 575 -0.55 17.75 -22.13
C LEU A 575 0.44 17.47 -20.99
N CYS A 576 0.74 16.20 -20.72
CA CYS A 576 1.66 15.79 -19.66
C CYS A 576 3.09 16.26 -19.94
N SER A 577 3.54 16.08 -21.19
CA SER A 577 4.88 16.51 -21.61
C SER A 577 5.06 18.02 -21.61
N ARG A 578 4.00 18.80 -21.86
CA ARG A 578 4.03 20.26 -21.69
C ARG A 578 4.18 20.67 -20.22
N GLN A 579 3.45 20.04 -19.30
CA GLN A 579 3.61 20.31 -17.86
C GLN A 579 5.04 20.01 -17.39
N LEU A 580 5.62 18.91 -17.89
CA LEU A 580 7.00 18.56 -17.60
C LEU A 580 7.99 19.55 -18.22
N LEU A 581 7.75 20.02 -19.44
CA LEU A 581 8.59 21.04 -20.07
C LEU A 581 8.53 22.37 -19.29
N GLU A 582 7.32 22.80 -18.94
CA GLU A 582 7.11 23.99 -18.11
C GLU A 582 7.79 23.85 -16.75
N HIS A 583 7.91 22.63 -16.22
CA HIS A 583 8.63 22.38 -14.98
C HIS A 583 10.12 22.77 -15.03
N TYR A 584 10.79 22.47 -16.14
CA TYR A 584 12.21 22.78 -16.29
C TYR A 584 12.45 24.21 -16.77
N SER A 585 11.41 24.94 -17.21
CA SER A 585 11.53 26.34 -17.62
C SER A 585 11.11 27.35 -16.55
N SER A 586 9.95 27.16 -15.91
CA SER A 586 9.31 28.21 -15.09
C SER A 586 8.43 27.69 -13.94
N LEU A 587 7.67 26.62 -14.15
CA LEU A 587 6.79 26.03 -13.14
C LEU A 587 7.57 25.07 -12.24
N HIS A 588 7.21 24.91 -10.97
CA HIS A 588 7.86 23.93 -10.09
C HIS A 588 6.83 22.90 -9.64
N LEU A 589 6.82 21.73 -10.28
CA LEU A 589 6.03 20.58 -9.85
C LEU A 589 6.54 20.08 -8.49
N SER A 590 5.65 19.50 -7.69
CA SER A 590 6.09 18.77 -6.49
C SER A 590 6.97 17.57 -6.89
N ARG A 591 7.83 17.11 -5.99
CA ARG A 591 8.75 16.00 -6.30
C ARG A 591 7.99 14.71 -6.66
N LEU A 592 6.86 14.48 -5.99
CA LEU A 592 5.96 13.36 -6.29
C LEU A 592 5.32 13.49 -7.68
N GLU A 593 4.76 14.66 -8.01
CA GLU A 593 4.15 14.92 -9.33
C GLU A 593 5.18 14.83 -10.45
N LEU A 594 6.39 15.36 -10.23
CA LEU A 594 7.48 15.29 -11.18
C LEU A 594 7.78 13.84 -11.58
N VAL A 595 8.03 12.97 -10.60
CA VAL A 595 8.34 11.56 -10.87
C VAL A 595 7.16 10.88 -11.55
N LYS A 596 5.94 11.14 -11.09
CA LYS A 596 4.73 10.56 -11.68
C LYS A 596 4.56 10.94 -13.16
N ILE A 597 4.65 12.24 -13.49
CA ILE A 597 4.48 12.74 -14.86
C ILE A 597 5.64 12.28 -15.75
N ILE A 598 6.87 12.26 -15.25
CA ILE A 598 8.01 11.68 -15.97
C ILE A 598 7.71 10.22 -16.33
N PHE A 599 7.20 9.46 -15.35
CA PHE A 599 6.90 8.06 -15.53
C PHE A 599 5.82 7.83 -16.59
N GLU A 600 4.69 8.53 -16.49
CA GLU A 600 3.60 8.48 -17.50
C GLU A 600 4.12 8.82 -18.90
N CYS A 601 4.86 9.92 -19.04
CA CYS A 601 5.46 10.33 -20.31
C CYS A 601 6.39 9.24 -20.89
N LEU A 602 7.30 8.68 -20.09
CA LEU A 602 8.28 7.71 -20.61
C LEU A 602 7.65 6.36 -20.96
N MET A 603 6.57 5.96 -20.28
CA MET A 603 5.92 4.67 -20.53
C MET A 603 5.04 4.66 -21.78
N ASP A 604 4.56 5.81 -22.23
CA ASP A 604 3.80 5.95 -23.49
C ASP A 604 4.70 5.88 -24.74
N ARG A 605 6.03 5.97 -24.57
CA ARG A 605 7.00 6.06 -25.67
C ARG A 605 7.65 4.71 -25.97
N ASN A 606 8.06 4.51 -27.22
CA ASN A 606 8.77 3.32 -27.68
C ASN A 606 10.21 3.31 -27.16
N PHE A 607 10.63 2.18 -26.60
CA PHE A 607 11.99 1.94 -26.14
C PHE A 607 12.55 0.67 -26.80
N GLY A 608 13.73 0.77 -27.43
CA GLY A 608 14.49 -0.40 -27.85
C GLY A 608 15.27 -0.93 -26.65
N GLU A 609 14.69 -1.88 -25.92
CA GLU A 609 15.26 -2.38 -24.65
C GLU A 609 16.54 -3.19 -24.90
N CYS A 610 17.67 -2.70 -24.38
CA CYS A 610 18.92 -3.47 -24.30
C CYS A 610 18.93 -4.27 -22.99
N TYR A 611 18.51 -3.64 -21.89
CA TYR A 611 18.34 -4.24 -20.57
C TYR A 611 16.90 -4.05 -20.07
N PRO A 612 16.40 -4.97 -19.22
CA PRO A 612 15.04 -4.89 -18.69
C PRO A 612 14.78 -3.65 -17.82
N GLY A 613 15.84 -3.01 -17.30
CA GLY A 613 15.76 -1.80 -16.48
C GLY A 613 15.75 -0.47 -17.24
N ASP A 614 15.92 -0.48 -18.57
CA ASP A 614 16.33 0.71 -19.32
C ASP A 614 15.33 1.85 -19.29
N ARG A 615 14.03 1.53 -19.32
CA ARG A 615 12.97 2.55 -19.23
C ARG A 615 13.08 3.35 -17.93
N SER A 616 13.40 2.68 -16.83
CA SER A 616 13.63 3.32 -15.53
C SER A 616 14.96 4.09 -15.51
N TYR A 617 16.00 3.57 -16.15
CA TYR A 617 17.29 4.26 -16.28
C TYR A 617 17.20 5.54 -17.12
N ALA A 618 16.32 5.61 -18.12
CA ALA A 618 16.10 6.84 -18.90
C ALA A 618 15.66 8.05 -18.02
N MET A 619 14.97 7.79 -16.90
CA MET A 619 14.57 8.83 -15.93
C MET A 619 15.77 9.50 -15.24
N MET A 620 16.92 8.84 -15.18
CA MET A 620 18.14 9.41 -14.59
C MET A 620 18.55 10.72 -15.23
N GLY A 621 18.21 10.89 -16.52
CA GLY A 621 18.43 12.13 -17.23
C GLY A 621 17.65 13.30 -16.66
N LEU A 622 16.48 13.08 -16.07
CA LEU A 622 15.56 14.13 -15.61
C LEU A 622 15.71 14.38 -14.09
N LEU A 623 16.03 13.37 -13.29
CA LEU A 623 16.15 13.49 -11.82
C LEU A 623 17.51 14.03 -11.36
N ARG A 624 17.71 14.44 -10.11
CA ARG A 624 18.97 15.11 -9.68
C ARG A 624 20.20 14.19 -9.66
N ILE A 625 20.07 13.03 -9.02
CA ILE A 625 21.13 12.04 -8.81
C ILE A 625 21.16 10.99 -9.95
N ARG A 626 22.35 10.52 -10.32
CA ARG A 626 22.51 9.41 -11.28
C ARG A 626 23.32 8.28 -10.64
N PRO A 627 22.66 7.23 -10.12
CA PRO A 627 23.37 6.06 -9.66
C PRO A 627 23.90 5.23 -10.83
N PRO A 628 24.96 4.43 -10.63
CA PRO A 628 25.49 3.54 -11.65
C PRO A 628 24.49 2.44 -12.04
N ILE A 629 24.58 2.04 -13.29
CA ILE A 629 23.66 1.10 -13.92
C ILE A 629 24.09 -0.32 -13.61
N ASN A 630 23.10 -1.20 -13.43
CA ASN A 630 23.34 -2.63 -13.40
C ASN A 630 22.43 -3.29 -14.44
N ARG A 631 23.05 -4.11 -15.28
CA ARG A 631 22.44 -4.84 -16.40
C ARG A 631 21.52 -5.97 -15.93
N GLU A 632 21.72 -6.46 -14.72
CA GLU A 632 20.92 -7.53 -14.10
C GLU A 632 19.70 -7.00 -13.34
N ASP A 633 19.47 -5.68 -13.32
CA ASP A 633 18.30 -5.11 -12.64
C ASP A 633 17.07 -5.25 -13.53
N THR A 634 15.97 -5.73 -12.95
CA THR A 634 14.62 -5.61 -13.54
C THR A 634 14.17 -4.15 -13.59
N SER A 635 13.07 -3.85 -14.30
CA SER A 635 12.50 -2.49 -14.32
C SER A 635 12.19 -1.96 -12.92
N PHE A 636 11.58 -2.78 -12.06
CA PHE A 636 11.27 -2.38 -10.69
C PHE A 636 12.53 -2.14 -9.85
N GLN A 637 13.54 -3.00 -9.95
CA GLN A 637 14.79 -2.84 -9.20
C GLN A 637 15.60 -1.63 -9.68
N ALA A 638 15.63 -1.37 -10.99
CA ALA A 638 16.27 -0.20 -11.57
C ALA A 638 15.58 1.09 -11.10
N PHE A 639 14.24 1.12 -11.09
CA PHE A 639 13.48 2.23 -10.55
C PHE A 639 13.69 2.41 -9.04
N ALA A 640 13.68 1.32 -8.27
CA ALA A 640 13.91 1.39 -6.83
C ALA A 640 15.32 1.92 -6.51
N ARG A 641 16.33 1.48 -7.28
CA ARG A 641 17.70 2.02 -7.20
C ARG A 641 17.73 3.51 -7.50
N LEU A 642 16.96 3.97 -8.48
CA LEU A 642 16.84 5.38 -8.82
C LEU A 642 16.10 6.18 -7.74
N SER A 643 15.03 5.62 -7.17
CA SER A 643 14.13 6.34 -6.27
C SER A 643 14.59 6.38 -4.82
N LEU A 644 15.46 5.47 -4.36
CA LEU A 644 15.98 5.50 -2.99
C LEU A 644 16.87 6.73 -2.68
N PRO A 645 17.81 7.13 -3.56
CA PRO A 645 18.66 8.31 -3.34
C PRO A 645 17.91 9.62 -3.56
N GLN A 646 16.96 9.61 -4.47
CA GLN A 646 16.15 10.78 -4.80
C GLN A 646 15.05 10.87 -3.76
N ASP A 647 15.10 11.86 -2.88
CA ASP A 647 14.06 12.09 -1.86
C ASP A 647 12.71 12.49 -2.52
N ASN A 648 12.02 11.51 -3.09
CA ASN A 648 10.83 11.60 -3.93
C ASN A 648 9.53 11.52 -3.10
N ASP A 649 9.50 12.19 -1.94
CA ASP A 649 8.34 12.21 -1.02
C ASP A 649 7.76 10.81 -0.69
N ARG A 650 8.65 9.82 -0.56
CA ARG A 650 8.33 8.42 -0.25
C ARG A 650 7.39 7.77 -1.28
N PHE A 651 7.69 7.99 -2.57
CA PHE A 651 6.93 7.43 -3.69
C PHE A 651 6.75 5.90 -3.59
N MET A 652 7.82 5.16 -3.30
CA MET A 652 7.76 3.69 -3.24
C MET A 652 6.88 3.20 -2.08
N GLU A 653 6.92 3.87 -0.93
CA GLU A 653 6.10 3.57 0.24
C GLU A 653 4.61 3.79 -0.05
N ARG A 654 4.28 4.78 -0.90
CA ARG A 654 2.92 5.01 -1.39
C ARG A 654 2.50 3.94 -2.39
N LEU A 655 3.41 3.56 -3.31
CA LEU A 655 3.17 2.54 -4.34
C LEU A 655 2.82 1.17 -3.75
N ILE A 656 3.51 0.72 -2.71
CA ILE A 656 3.21 -0.58 -2.05
C ILE A 656 1.81 -0.62 -1.40
N CYS A 657 1.22 0.54 -1.11
CA CYS A 657 -0.11 0.67 -0.50
C CYS A 657 -1.27 0.63 -1.50
N LEU A 658 -0.99 0.68 -2.82
CA LEU A 658 -2.03 0.57 -3.84
C LEU A 658 -2.57 -0.87 -3.89
N LEU A 659 -3.80 -1.04 -4.39
CA LEU A 659 -4.38 -2.33 -4.73
C LEU A 659 -4.66 -2.37 -6.23
N PRO A 660 -3.92 -3.14 -7.04
CA PRO A 660 -4.08 -3.17 -8.49
C PRO A 660 -5.48 -3.63 -8.90
N ASN A 661 -6.00 -3.12 -10.01
CA ASN A 661 -7.26 -3.58 -10.58
C ASN A 661 -7.17 -5.04 -11.07
N LYS A 662 -6.02 -5.40 -11.66
CA LYS A 662 -5.71 -6.79 -12.05
C LYS A 662 -4.45 -7.25 -11.33
N LEU A 663 -4.45 -8.47 -10.79
CA LEU A 663 -3.28 -9.03 -10.08
C LEU A 663 -2.02 -9.11 -10.95
N ASP A 664 -2.19 -9.19 -12.27
CA ASP A 664 -1.10 -9.27 -13.25
C ASP A 664 -0.70 -7.91 -13.84
N GLU A 665 -1.30 -6.81 -13.38
CA GLU A 665 -0.98 -5.45 -13.82
C GLU A 665 0.48 -5.11 -13.48
N PRO A 666 1.27 -4.60 -14.43
CA PRO A 666 2.63 -4.17 -14.15
C PRO A 666 2.61 -3.04 -13.12
N TRP A 667 3.63 -3.00 -12.25
CA TRP A 667 3.75 -1.96 -11.22
C TRP A 667 3.80 -0.54 -11.82
N GLU A 668 4.25 -0.44 -13.06
CA GLU A 668 4.42 0.78 -13.85
C GLU A 668 3.07 1.46 -14.15
N MET A 669 2.06 0.67 -14.50
CA MET A 669 0.72 1.16 -14.85
C MET A 669 -0.29 0.91 -13.73
N MET A 670 0.18 0.64 -12.51
CA MET A 670 -0.65 0.15 -11.42
C MET A 670 -1.66 1.21 -10.96
N THR A 671 -2.93 0.93 -11.21
CA THR A 671 -4.07 1.72 -10.74
C THR A 671 -4.65 1.18 -9.43
N ASP A 672 -5.21 2.04 -8.58
CA ASP A 672 -5.79 1.61 -7.30
C ASP A 672 -7.29 1.30 -7.42
N GLN A 673 -7.73 0.16 -6.87
CA GLN A 673 -9.14 -0.24 -6.83
C GLN A 673 -10.04 0.71 -6.02
N TYR A 674 -9.46 1.43 -5.05
CA TYR A 674 -10.20 2.46 -4.30
C TYR A 674 -10.20 3.81 -5.01
N LYS A 675 -9.63 3.90 -6.23
CA LYS A 675 -9.48 5.13 -7.02
C LYS A 675 -8.70 6.23 -6.32
N SER A 676 -7.86 5.85 -5.36
CA SER A 676 -6.98 6.77 -4.65
C SER A 676 -5.74 7.04 -5.49
N THR A 677 -5.29 8.28 -5.47
CA THR A 677 -4.06 8.67 -6.14
C THR A 677 -2.87 8.53 -5.18
N LEU A 678 -1.65 8.57 -5.71
CA LEU A 678 -0.44 8.44 -4.88
C LEU A 678 -0.31 9.57 -3.84
N TRP A 679 -0.80 10.78 -4.14
CA TRP A 679 -0.73 11.91 -3.19
C TRP A 679 -1.68 11.77 -2.00
N ASP A 680 -2.81 11.09 -2.18
CA ASP A 680 -3.80 10.86 -1.11
C ASP A 680 -3.29 9.92 -0.01
N ILE A 681 -2.32 9.07 -0.34
CA ILE A 681 -1.75 8.07 0.56
C ILE A 681 -0.59 8.67 1.34
N HIS A 682 -0.71 8.68 2.66
CA HIS A 682 0.33 9.16 3.57
C HIS A 682 1.11 7.95 4.13
N PRO A 683 2.37 7.73 3.71
CA PRO A 683 3.13 6.55 4.10
C PRO A 683 3.59 6.61 5.57
N GLU A 684 3.34 5.54 6.32
CA GLU A 684 3.79 5.37 7.71
C GLU A 684 5.04 4.51 7.82
N THR A 685 5.22 3.61 6.86
CA THR A 685 6.42 2.78 6.73
C THR A 685 7.55 3.52 6.03
N GLN A 686 8.76 2.97 6.15
CA GLN A 686 9.92 3.43 5.39
C GLN A 686 10.53 2.27 4.63
N ILE A 687 10.86 2.47 3.36
CA ILE A 687 11.63 1.49 2.60
C ILE A 687 13.12 1.75 2.84
N CYS A 688 13.81 0.74 3.36
CA CYS A 688 15.22 0.80 3.72
C CYS A 688 16.13 0.12 2.69
N GLY A 689 15.59 -0.64 1.75
CA GLY A 689 16.39 -1.24 0.68
C GLY A 689 15.59 -1.98 -0.38
N VAL A 690 16.29 -2.45 -1.40
CA VAL A 690 15.82 -3.31 -2.49
C VAL A 690 16.39 -4.71 -2.27
N GLY A 691 15.53 -5.72 -2.30
CA GLY A 691 15.89 -7.12 -2.27
C GLY A 691 16.05 -7.72 -3.66
N GLU A 692 16.23 -9.04 -3.71
CA GLU A 692 16.27 -9.81 -4.95
C GLU A 692 14.83 -10.06 -5.47
N ASN A 693 14.66 -10.32 -6.76
CA ASN A 693 13.38 -10.68 -7.39
C ASN A 693 12.23 -9.69 -7.15
N ASP A 694 12.40 -8.41 -7.48
CA ASP A 694 11.37 -7.36 -7.33
C ASP A 694 10.79 -7.19 -5.92
N THR A 695 11.66 -7.33 -4.91
CA THR A 695 11.28 -7.13 -3.51
C THR A 695 11.88 -5.86 -2.94
N VAL A 696 11.20 -5.28 -1.95
CA VAL A 696 11.65 -4.14 -1.15
C VAL A 696 11.80 -4.57 0.31
N ILE A 697 12.72 -3.95 1.02
CA ILE A 697 12.87 -4.12 2.47
C ILE A 697 12.18 -2.94 3.14
N VAL A 698 11.20 -3.25 3.98
CA VAL A 698 10.39 -2.28 4.71
C VAL A 698 10.80 -2.33 6.18
N ASP A 699 10.99 -1.15 6.77
CA ASP A 699 11.26 -0.93 8.18
C ASP A 699 10.18 -0.02 8.80
N ASN A 700 10.15 0.02 10.14
CA ASN A 700 9.18 0.80 10.93
C ASN A 700 7.71 0.48 10.60
N CYS A 701 7.43 -0.76 10.18
CA CYS A 701 6.08 -1.21 9.87
C CYS A 701 5.40 -1.78 11.12
N LYS A 702 4.14 -1.43 11.33
CA LYS A 702 3.30 -2.09 12.33
C LYS A 702 2.55 -3.23 11.68
N GLY A 703 2.38 -4.34 12.38
CA GLY A 703 1.59 -5.42 11.84
C GLY A 703 1.12 -6.43 12.86
N ALA A 704 0.32 -7.37 12.36
CA ALA A 704 -0.31 -8.41 13.15
C ALA A 704 -0.49 -9.68 12.32
N THR A 705 -0.40 -10.84 12.97
CA THR A 705 -0.68 -12.13 12.35
C THR A 705 -2.19 -12.40 12.32
N ILE A 706 -2.66 -13.01 11.23
CA ILE A 706 -4.04 -13.47 11.07
C ILE A 706 -4.12 -14.94 11.48
N GLN A 707 -5.03 -15.27 12.39
CA GLN A 707 -5.27 -16.65 12.82
C GLN A 707 -6.21 -17.36 11.85
N TRP A 708 -5.68 -18.31 11.09
CA TRP A 708 -6.43 -19.08 10.09
C TRP A 708 -6.87 -20.46 10.57
N SER A 709 -6.14 -21.08 11.50
CA SER A 709 -6.37 -22.46 11.94
C SER A 709 -7.70 -22.67 12.67
N GLY A 710 -8.22 -21.61 13.28
CA GLY A 710 -9.50 -21.62 13.97
C GLY A 710 -9.67 -20.41 14.88
N PHE A 711 -10.89 -20.25 15.39
CA PHE A 711 -11.13 -19.28 16.46
C PHE A 711 -10.38 -19.65 17.75
N THR A 712 -10.00 -18.62 18.50
CA THR A 712 -9.46 -18.73 19.86
C THR A 712 -10.42 -18.03 20.82
N PRO A 713 -10.49 -18.45 22.10
CA PRO A 713 -11.43 -17.86 23.05
C PRO A 713 -11.01 -16.43 23.35
N VAL A 714 -11.83 -15.48 22.93
CA VAL A 714 -11.54 -14.04 23.04
C VAL A 714 -11.92 -13.54 24.42
N GLN A 715 -11.02 -12.84 25.10
CA GLN A 715 -11.35 -12.19 26.37
C GLN A 715 -12.22 -10.96 26.16
N ILE A 716 -13.31 -10.90 26.92
CA ILE A 716 -14.29 -9.82 26.85
C ILE A 716 -14.29 -9.06 28.18
N TYR A 717 -14.02 -7.77 28.09
CA TYR A 717 -14.14 -6.85 29.21
C TYR A 717 -15.52 -6.23 29.25
N HIS A 718 -16.10 -6.36 30.42
CA HIS A 718 -17.48 -6.05 30.72
C HIS A 718 -17.48 -4.93 31.75
N ARG A 719 -18.23 -3.84 31.51
CA ARG A 719 -18.40 -2.80 32.55
C ARG A 719 -18.96 -3.43 33.84
N LEU A 720 -18.32 -3.19 34.97
CA LEU A 720 -18.76 -3.68 36.27
C LEU A 720 -20.04 -2.93 36.67
N ARG A 721 -21.18 -3.61 36.62
CA ARG A 721 -22.47 -3.13 37.15
C ARG A 721 -22.85 -4.03 38.31
N LEU A 722 -23.44 -3.46 39.37
CA LEU A 722 -23.87 -4.22 40.56
C LEU A 722 -24.75 -5.42 40.20
N ARG A 723 -25.73 -5.25 39.30
CA ARG A 723 -26.58 -6.36 38.80
C ARG A 723 -25.77 -7.50 38.20
N ARG A 724 -24.70 -7.21 37.45
CA ARG A 724 -23.85 -8.24 36.82
C ARG A 724 -22.93 -8.90 37.83
N LEU A 725 -22.39 -8.12 38.77
CA LEU A 725 -21.60 -8.66 39.87
C LEU A 725 -22.44 -9.64 40.69
N PHE A 726 -23.69 -9.26 40.99
CA PHE A 726 -24.67 -10.09 41.67
C PHE A 726 -24.92 -11.43 40.94
N PHE A 727 -25.25 -11.41 39.64
CA PHE A 727 -25.46 -12.65 38.87
C PHE A 727 -24.18 -13.50 38.73
N LYS A 728 -23.00 -12.88 38.58
CA LYS A 728 -21.72 -13.61 38.56
C LYS A 728 -21.41 -14.26 39.90
N PHE A 729 -21.67 -13.55 41.00
CA PHE A 729 -21.49 -14.04 42.36
C PHE A 729 -22.42 -15.22 42.66
N LEU A 730 -23.71 -15.09 42.34
CA LEU A 730 -24.70 -16.17 42.44
C LEU A 730 -24.27 -17.42 41.66
N ALA A 731 -23.82 -17.25 40.41
CA ALA A 731 -23.38 -18.36 39.58
C ALA A 731 -22.07 -19.02 40.07
N LEU A 732 -21.19 -18.28 40.73
CA LEU A 732 -19.92 -18.80 41.26
C LEU A 732 -20.11 -19.53 42.60
N ILE A 733 -20.92 -18.97 43.50
CA ILE A 733 -21.11 -19.52 44.86
C ILE A 733 -22.11 -20.67 44.87
N GLY A 734 -23.08 -20.69 43.97
CA GLY A 734 -24.11 -21.72 43.91
C GLY A 734 -23.56 -23.15 44.01
N PRO A 735 -22.60 -23.55 43.14
CA PRO A 735 -22.00 -24.89 43.18
C PRO A 735 -21.24 -25.18 44.47
N ILE A 736 -20.53 -24.19 45.02
CA ILE A 736 -19.80 -24.34 46.30
C ILE A 736 -20.80 -24.56 47.44
N PHE A 737 -21.86 -23.77 47.49
CA PHE A 737 -22.90 -23.89 48.51
C PHE A 737 -23.65 -25.22 48.42
N PHE A 738 -23.89 -25.72 47.20
CA PHE A 738 -24.48 -27.04 46.97
C PHE A 738 -23.55 -28.17 47.43
N LEU A 739 -22.24 -28.09 47.16
CA LEU A 739 -21.27 -29.08 47.64
C LEU A 739 -21.15 -29.07 49.17
N VAL A 740 -21.14 -27.89 49.79
CA VAL A 740 -21.15 -27.75 51.26
C VAL A 740 -22.44 -28.31 51.85
N ALA A 741 -23.60 -28.06 51.23
CA ALA A 741 -24.87 -28.64 51.64
C ALA A 741 -24.89 -30.17 51.52
N LEU A 742 -24.23 -30.73 50.49
CA LEU A 742 -24.04 -32.18 50.31
C LEU A 742 -23.14 -32.79 51.40
N ILE A 743 -22.07 -32.10 51.79
CA ILE A 743 -21.18 -32.55 52.87
C ILE A 743 -21.90 -32.49 54.23
N LEU A 744 -22.69 -31.44 54.47
CA LEU A 744 -23.48 -31.26 55.69
C LEU A 744 -24.78 -32.10 55.71
N ALA A 745 -25.08 -32.86 54.65
CA ALA A 745 -26.25 -33.73 54.57
C ALA A 745 -26.25 -34.83 55.65
N GLY A 746 -25.08 -35.17 56.20
CA GLY A 746 -24.95 -36.08 57.34
C GLY A 746 -25.49 -35.55 58.66
N ILE A 747 -25.83 -34.24 58.74
CA ILE A 747 -26.42 -33.62 59.93
C ILE A 747 -27.96 -33.50 59.72
N PRO A 748 -28.78 -34.25 60.46
CA PRO A 748 -30.21 -34.42 60.16
C PRO A 748 -31.06 -33.16 60.33
N THR A 749 -30.58 -32.15 61.06
CA THR A 749 -31.33 -30.90 61.30
C THR A 749 -31.06 -29.81 60.26
N ILE A 750 -29.88 -29.82 59.65
CA ILE A 750 -29.39 -28.72 58.79
C ILE A 750 -29.41 -29.13 57.30
N GLY A 751 -29.02 -30.37 57.01
CA GLY A 751 -28.94 -30.91 55.64
C GLY A 751 -30.26 -30.84 54.86
N PRO A 752 -31.40 -31.33 55.41
CA PRO A 752 -32.68 -31.35 54.71
C PRO A 752 -33.23 -29.95 54.34
N VAL A 753 -32.76 -28.89 55.01
CA VAL A 753 -33.16 -27.50 54.73
C VAL A 753 -32.21 -26.85 53.72
N LEU A 754 -30.90 -27.07 53.86
CA LEU A 754 -29.89 -26.44 52.98
C LEU A 754 -29.88 -27.00 51.56
N ILE A 755 -30.14 -28.30 51.37
CA ILE A 755 -30.18 -28.93 50.03
C ILE A 755 -31.29 -28.32 49.14
N PRO A 756 -32.57 -28.29 49.51
CA PRO A 756 -33.61 -27.70 48.67
C PRO A 756 -33.43 -26.19 48.49
N LEU A 757 -32.93 -25.49 49.52
CA LEU A 757 -32.62 -24.06 49.42
C LEU A 757 -31.51 -23.79 48.39
N SER A 758 -30.43 -24.58 48.42
CA SER A 758 -29.32 -24.46 47.47
C SER A 758 -29.75 -24.79 46.04
N LEU A 759 -30.60 -25.81 45.87
CA LEU A 759 -31.09 -26.27 44.59
C LEU A 759 -32.05 -25.26 43.95
N PHE A 760 -32.99 -24.72 44.72
CA PHE A 760 -34.01 -23.79 44.21
C PHE A 760 -33.48 -22.38 43.98
N LEU A 761 -32.68 -21.84 44.90
CA LEU A 761 -32.20 -20.45 44.79
C LEU A 761 -30.99 -20.30 43.87
N PHE A 762 -30.09 -21.28 43.84
CA PHE A 762 -28.82 -21.11 43.13
C PHE A 762 -28.70 -21.99 41.88
N GLN A 763 -29.12 -23.27 41.95
CA GLN A 763 -28.87 -24.21 40.85
C GLN A 763 -29.90 -24.15 39.73
N LEU A 764 -31.19 -24.23 40.05
CA LEU A 764 -32.26 -24.16 39.04
C LEU A 764 -32.20 -22.89 38.18
N PRO A 765 -31.93 -21.69 38.73
CA PRO A 765 -31.85 -20.48 37.92
C PRO A 765 -30.47 -20.24 37.29
N SER A 766 -29.48 -21.12 37.51
CA SER A 766 -28.10 -20.93 37.06
C SER A 766 -27.93 -20.68 35.54
N PRO A 767 -28.67 -21.32 34.61
CA PRO A 767 -28.54 -21.02 33.19
C PRO A 767 -28.96 -19.58 32.87
N TYR A 768 -29.98 -19.06 33.56
CA TYR A 768 -30.45 -17.69 33.41
C TYR A 768 -29.42 -16.67 33.94
N TYR A 769 -28.80 -16.94 35.10
CA TYR A 769 -27.76 -16.07 35.67
C TYR A 769 -26.56 -15.93 34.74
N ILE A 770 -26.09 -17.05 34.17
CA ILE A 770 -24.95 -17.05 33.24
C ILE A 770 -25.33 -16.32 31.95
N TRP A 771 -26.51 -16.59 31.38
CA TRP A 771 -26.97 -15.86 30.19
C TRP A 771 -27.02 -14.34 30.42
N LYS A 772 -27.57 -13.88 31.55
CA LYS A 772 -27.57 -12.44 31.90
C LYS A 772 -26.18 -11.88 32.18
N ALA A 773 -25.27 -12.68 32.74
CA ALA A 773 -23.91 -12.24 33.01
C ALA A 773 -23.09 -11.98 31.74
N TYR A 774 -23.30 -12.76 30.67
CA TYR A 774 -22.57 -12.68 29.39
C TYR A 774 -23.32 -11.90 28.28
N GLY A 775 -24.64 -11.76 28.36
CA GLY A 775 -25.48 -11.21 27.29
C GLY A 775 -25.46 -9.69 27.10
N ASP A 776 -24.88 -8.93 28.02
CA ASP A 776 -24.92 -7.46 27.99
C ASP A 776 -23.91 -6.82 27.02
N LYS A 777 -24.00 -5.48 26.86
CA LYS A 777 -23.04 -4.65 26.13
C LYS A 777 -21.60 -4.88 26.63
N VAL A 778 -20.71 -4.98 25.65
CA VAL A 778 -19.27 -5.17 25.83
C VAL A 778 -18.61 -3.79 25.90
N TRP A 779 -17.58 -3.67 26.74
CA TRP A 779 -16.83 -2.42 26.87
C TRP A 779 -15.52 -2.45 26.08
N ASN A 780 -14.75 -3.52 26.24
CA ASN A 780 -13.49 -3.70 25.51
C ASN A 780 -13.33 -5.19 25.19
N VAL A 781 -12.69 -5.51 24.07
CA VAL A 781 -12.45 -6.88 23.64
C VAL A 781 -10.99 -7.05 23.28
N GLU A 782 -10.48 -8.23 23.59
CA GLU A 782 -9.13 -8.60 23.20
C GLU A 782 -8.98 -8.52 21.66
N PRO A 783 -8.01 -7.75 21.15
CA PRO A 783 -7.76 -7.61 19.72
C PRO A 783 -7.26 -8.94 19.13
N CYS A 784 -8.02 -9.49 18.20
CA CYS A 784 -7.74 -10.72 17.47
C CYS A 784 -8.17 -10.54 16.01
N LEU A 785 -7.38 -11.11 15.10
CA LEU A 785 -7.72 -11.21 13.68
C LEU A 785 -7.92 -12.67 13.33
N PHE A 786 -9.11 -13.03 12.89
CA PHE A 786 -9.43 -14.38 12.44
C PHE A 786 -9.74 -14.38 10.95
N GLY A 787 -9.11 -15.29 10.22
CA GLY A 787 -9.38 -15.50 8.80
C GLY A 787 -10.24 -16.74 8.58
N ILE A 788 -11.14 -16.68 7.59
CA ILE A 788 -11.98 -17.79 7.13
C ILE A 788 -11.96 -17.82 5.60
N GLU A 789 -11.82 -19.00 5.00
CA GLU A 789 -12.01 -19.16 3.55
C GLU A 789 -13.50 -19.24 3.22
N GLY A 790 -13.95 -18.42 2.27
CA GLY A 790 -15.35 -18.32 1.88
C GLY A 790 -16.16 -17.28 2.67
N TYR A 791 -17.45 -17.21 2.35
CA TYR A 791 -18.42 -16.33 3.00
C TYR A 791 -19.08 -17.04 4.18
N VAL A 792 -19.16 -16.35 5.33
CA VAL A 792 -19.89 -16.83 6.51
C VAL A 792 -20.81 -15.72 7.03
N PRO A 793 -22.10 -16.00 7.29
CA PRO A 793 -23.00 -15.03 7.89
C PRO A 793 -22.56 -14.58 9.29
N LEU A 794 -22.78 -13.30 9.62
CA LEU A 794 -22.41 -12.72 10.92
C LEU A 794 -22.99 -13.50 12.11
N ASP A 795 -24.27 -13.89 12.03
CA ASP A 795 -24.96 -14.69 13.05
C ASP A 795 -24.22 -15.98 13.42
N VAL A 796 -23.59 -16.62 12.42
CA VAL A 796 -22.85 -17.87 12.61
C VAL A 796 -21.50 -17.57 13.27
N ILE A 797 -20.80 -16.54 12.81
CA ILE A 797 -19.51 -16.10 13.38
C ILE A 797 -19.69 -15.72 14.85
N GLU A 798 -20.68 -14.88 15.17
CA GLU A 798 -20.97 -14.46 16.55
C GLU A 798 -21.31 -15.64 17.45
N LYS A 799 -22.15 -16.57 16.96
CA LYS A 799 -22.53 -17.76 17.72
C LYS A 799 -21.32 -18.65 18.03
N LYS A 800 -20.37 -18.77 17.10
CA LYS A 800 -19.18 -19.61 17.25
C LYS A 800 -18.10 -18.96 18.12
N LEU A 801 -17.99 -17.64 18.09
CA LEU A 801 -16.98 -16.87 18.83
C LEU A 801 -17.46 -16.50 20.24
N PHE A 802 -18.68 -15.96 20.35
CA PHE A 802 -19.24 -15.43 21.60
C PHE A 802 -20.32 -16.32 22.23
N GLY A 803 -20.77 -17.38 21.55
CA GLY A 803 -21.72 -18.37 22.08
C GLY A 803 -23.19 -17.99 21.92
N GLY A 804 -23.50 -16.70 21.84
CA GLY A 804 -24.84 -16.17 21.57
C GLY A 804 -24.90 -15.39 20.26
N ARG A 805 -26.06 -14.78 19.97
CA ARG A 805 -26.23 -13.79 18.89
C ARG A 805 -26.44 -12.37 19.43
N PRO A 806 -25.48 -11.81 20.17
CA PRO A 806 -25.53 -10.40 20.46
C PRO A 806 -25.08 -9.70 19.17
N THR A 807 -25.95 -8.89 18.55
CA THR A 807 -25.68 -8.08 17.33
C THR A 807 -24.51 -7.12 17.59
N ARG A 808 -23.29 -7.66 17.61
CA ARG A 808 -22.04 -7.02 18.03
C ARG A 808 -21.17 -6.79 16.82
N LEU A 809 -21.07 -7.79 15.94
CA LEU A 809 -20.33 -7.73 14.70
C LEU A 809 -21.15 -7.01 13.63
N SER A 810 -20.49 -6.17 12.86
CA SER A 810 -21.05 -5.52 11.67
C SER A 810 -20.14 -5.74 10.48
N TRP A 811 -20.70 -5.64 9.27
CA TRP A 811 -19.86 -5.62 8.07
C TRP A 811 -19.08 -4.30 8.00
N SER A 812 -17.82 -4.38 7.63
CA SER A 812 -17.01 -3.20 7.34
C SER A 812 -17.59 -2.47 6.13
N VAL A 813 -17.81 -1.17 6.28
CA VAL A 813 -18.52 -0.31 5.31
C VAL A 813 -17.67 -0.03 4.07
N ILE A 814 -16.35 0.19 4.26
CA ILE A 814 -15.39 0.56 3.20
C ILE A 814 -14.06 -0.19 3.41
N GLY A 815 -14.08 -1.34 4.08
CA GLY A 815 -12.88 -2.10 4.42
C GLY A 815 -12.19 -2.75 3.21
N SER A 816 -12.96 -3.10 2.19
CA SER A 816 -12.47 -3.73 0.97
C SER A 816 -13.24 -3.19 -0.25
N PRO A 817 -12.76 -3.44 -1.48
CA PRO A 817 -13.51 -3.10 -2.69
C PRO A 817 -14.84 -3.88 -2.85
N LEU A 818 -15.00 -5.00 -2.12
CA LEU A 818 -16.25 -5.78 -2.04
C LEU A 818 -17.22 -5.21 -1.01
N SER A 819 -16.71 -4.58 0.04
CA SER A 819 -17.48 -3.83 1.02
C SER A 819 -17.90 -2.48 0.41
N ARG A 820 -19.01 -2.46 -0.34
CA ARG A 820 -19.62 -1.23 -0.84
C ARG A 820 -20.87 -0.91 -0.05
N HIS A 821 -20.93 0.28 0.52
CA HIS A 821 -22.14 0.83 1.13
C HIS A 821 -22.98 1.53 0.08
N GLN A 822 -24.30 1.52 0.25
CA GLN A 822 -25.22 2.35 -0.50
C GLN A 822 -25.78 3.41 0.44
N GLU A 823 -25.99 4.62 -0.08
CA GLU A 823 -26.63 5.70 0.64
C GLU A 823 -28.07 5.28 1.01
N GLY A 824 -28.40 5.38 2.29
CA GLY A 824 -29.76 5.14 2.77
C GLY A 824 -30.65 6.37 2.57
N GLN A 825 -31.96 6.22 2.78
CA GLN A 825 -32.87 7.38 2.79
C GLN A 825 -32.50 8.39 3.89
N GLU A 826 -32.62 9.68 3.57
CA GLU A 826 -32.11 10.86 4.28
C GLU A 826 -32.58 11.07 5.75
N CYS A 827 -33.41 10.19 6.32
CA CYS A 827 -34.15 10.50 7.55
C CYS A 827 -33.49 10.10 8.87
N PHE A 828 -32.26 9.57 8.91
CA PHE A 828 -31.53 9.37 10.18
C PHE A 828 -30.02 9.56 10.05
N GLU A 829 -29.53 10.79 10.26
CA GLU A 829 -28.11 11.00 10.60
C GLU A 829 -27.74 10.21 11.87
N ARG A 830 -26.81 9.26 11.70
CA ARG A 830 -25.99 8.62 12.74
C ARG A 830 -26.74 8.10 13.98
N ARG A 831 -27.32 6.91 13.88
CA ARG A 831 -27.27 5.93 14.98
C ARG A 831 -26.38 4.76 14.58
N SER A 832 -25.15 4.73 15.10
CA SER A 832 -24.24 3.56 15.03
C SER A 832 -24.71 2.35 15.85
N HIS A 833 -25.95 2.37 16.35
CA HIS A 833 -26.60 1.27 17.04
C HIS A 833 -28.09 1.27 16.70
N ALA A 834 -28.43 0.80 15.51
CA ALA A 834 -29.69 0.10 15.33
C ALA A 834 -29.42 -1.38 15.68
N PRO A 835 -29.86 -1.88 16.85
CA PRO A 835 -29.88 -3.32 17.07
C PRO A 835 -30.79 -3.92 15.98
N HIS A 836 -30.34 -4.98 15.28
CA HIS A 836 -31.17 -5.67 14.29
C HIS A 836 -32.52 -6.01 14.93
N GLY A 837 -33.50 -5.18 14.59
CA GLY A 837 -34.78 -5.07 15.28
C GLY A 837 -35.81 -4.63 14.26
N SER A 838 -36.29 -5.63 13.53
CA SER A 838 -37.62 -5.69 12.91
C SER A 838 -38.01 -4.80 11.72
N ARG A 839 -37.27 -3.78 11.26
CA ARG A 839 -37.73 -2.98 10.09
C ARG A 839 -36.80 -2.82 8.88
N GLU A 840 -35.55 -3.28 8.95
CA GLU A 840 -34.58 -3.13 7.85
C GLU A 840 -34.34 -4.43 7.06
N ARG A 841 -35.33 -5.32 7.02
CA ARG A 841 -35.22 -6.67 6.42
C ARG A 841 -35.21 -6.69 4.89
N GLN A 842 -35.39 -5.57 4.20
CA GLN A 842 -35.42 -5.55 2.73
C GLN A 842 -34.07 -5.14 2.10
N PHE A 843 -33.35 -4.17 2.66
CA PHE A 843 -32.12 -3.65 2.05
C PHE A 843 -30.90 -4.59 2.16
N ALA A 844 -30.79 -5.38 3.23
CA ALA A 844 -29.68 -6.33 3.40
C ALA A 844 -29.87 -7.59 2.55
N ASN A 845 -31.12 -7.96 2.24
CA ASN A 845 -31.41 -9.22 1.58
C ASN A 845 -31.02 -9.21 0.11
N ASP A 846 -31.18 -8.13 -0.65
CA ASP A 846 -30.84 -8.16 -2.09
C ASP A 846 -29.33 -8.13 -2.35
N THR A 847 -28.54 -7.37 -1.58
CA THR A 847 -27.08 -7.34 -1.74
C THR A 847 -26.42 -8.59 -1.17
N ILE A 848 -26.90 -9.11 -0.04
CA ILE A 848 -26.43 -10.40 0.51
C ILE A 848 -26.91 -11.54 -0.37
N ASN A 849 -28.14 -11.53 -0.91
CA ASN A 849 -28.58 -12.54 -1.86
C ASN A 849 -27.84 -12.42 -3.19
N THR A 850 -27.44 -11.23 -3.63
CA THR A 850 -26.61 -11.07 -4.83
C THR A 850 -25.19 -11.54 -4.58
N ILE A 851 -24.58 -11.21 -3.44
CA ILE A 851 -23.25 -11.72 -3.06
C ILE A 851 -23.29 -13.22 -2.77
N VAL A 852 -24.33 -13.75 -2.13
CA VAL A 852 -24.52 -15.18 -1.87
C VAL A 852 -24.90 -15.92 -3.15
N ARG A 853 -25.65 -15.32 -4.08
CA ARG A 853 -25.90 -15.88 -5.44
C ARG A 853 -24.63 -15.81 -6.29
N ILE A 854 -23.82 -14.76 -6.18
CA ILE A 854 -22.52 -14.66 -6.85
C ILE A 854 -21.53 -15.64 -6.22
N CYS A 855 -21.51 -15.78 -4.90
CA CYS A 855 -20.65 -16.73 -4.20
C CYS A 855 -21.10 -18.17 -4.46
N LYS A 856 -22.40 -18.48 -4.37
CA LYS A 856 -22.94 -19.80 -4.73
C LYS A 856 -22.75 -20.08 -6.20
N SER A 857 -23.05 -19.15 -7.11
CA SER A 857 -22.81 -19.38 -8.54
C SER A 857 -21.32 -19.45 -8.86
N LEU A 858 -20.41 -18.74 -8.21
CA LEU A 858 -18.96 -18.90 -8.39
C LEU A 858 -18.46 -20.21 -7.80
N THR A 859 -19.00 -20.65 -6.65
CA THR A 859 -18.64 -21.93 -6.03
C THR A 859 -19.21 -23.09 -6.86
N GLU A 860 -20.44 -22.98 -7.33
CA GLU A 860 -21.10 -23.91 -8.25
C GLU A 860 -20.45 -23.88 -9.63
N PHE A 861 -20.02 -22.74 -10.16
CA PHE A 861 -19.28 -22.63 -11.43
C PHE A 861 -17.90 -23.28 -11.32
N VAL A 862 -17.23 -23.13 -10.17
CA VAL A 862 -15.99 -23.86 -9.84
C VAL A 862 -16.23 -25.37 -9.64
N VAL A 863 -17.41 -25.78 -9.17
CA VAL A 863 -17.78 -27.20 -8.99
C VAL A 863 -18.28 -27.85 -10.29
N THR A 864 -18.96 -27.11 -11.16
CA THR A 864 -19.58 -27.62 -12.40
C THR A 864 -18.63 -27.59 -13.60
N THR A 865 -17.65 -26.68 -13.63
CA THR A 865 -16.66 -26.67 -14.70
C THR A 865 -15.60 -27.76 -14.46
N LYS A 866 -15.84 -28.93 -15.05
CA LYS A 866 -14.78 -29.88 -15.48
C LYS A 866 -13.85 -29.25 -16.55
N LEU A 867 -13.51 -27.96 -16.45
CA LEU A 867 -12.55 -27.31 -17.33
C LEU A 867 -11.13 -27.59 -16.82
N GLN A 868 -10.67 -28.81 -17.09
CA GLN A 868 -9.31 -29.28 -16.84
C GLN A 868 -8.22 -28.49 -17.62
N GLY A 869 -8.57 -27.48 -18.43
CA GLY A 869 -7.63 -26.75 -19.30
C GLY A 869 -7.29 -25.30 -18.92
N LEU A 870 -8.11 -24.62 -18.12
CA LEU A 870 -7.92 -23.19 -17.80
C LEU A 870 -7.49 -23.00 -16.35
N GLN A 871 -6.29 -23.49 -16.02
CA GLN A 871 -5.57 -23.16 -14.79
C GLN A 871 -5.14 -21.68 -14.78
N ARG A 872 -6.08 -20.74 -14.76
CA ARG A 872 -5.82 -19.40 -14.23
C ARG A 872 -5.80 -19.52 -12.70
N ILE A 873 -4.89 -18.80 -12.07
CA ILE A 873 -4.85 -18.63 -10.62
C ILE A 873 -6.08 -17.79 -10.25
N ILE A 874 -7.20 -18.44 -9.94
CA ILE A 874 -8.47 -17.76 -9.65
C ILE A 874 -8.40 -17.22 -8.21
N ALA A 875 -8.59 -15.91 -8.05
CA ALA A 875 -8.71 -15.28 -6.75
C ALA A 875 -9.91 -15.88 -5.98
N LYS A 876 -9.67 -16.31 -4.75
CA LYS A 876 -10.67 -16.85 -3.84
C LYS A 876 -11.21 -15.78 -2.92
N ILE A 877 -12.37 -16.04 -2.32
CA ILE A 877 -13.02 -15.14 -1.37
C ILE A 877 -12.63 -15.54 0.05
N PHE A 878 -12.28 -14.56 0.86
CA PHE A 878 -11.93 -14.73 2.27
C PHE A 878 -12.71 -13.74 3.13
N THR A 879 -13.00 -14.16 4.36
CA THR A 879 -13.64 -13.34 5.40
C THR A 879 -12.64 -13.08 6.52
N LEU A 880 -12.34 -11.81 6.79
CA LEU A 880 -11.53 -11.37 7.93
C LEU A 880 -12.45 -10.86 9.04
N VAL A 881 -12.30 -11.40 10.25
CA VAL A 881 -13.02 -10.98 11.45
C VAL A 881 -12.03 -10.24 12.35
N ASP A 882 -12.32 -8.96 12.63
CA ASP A 882 -11.59 -8.13 13.59
C ASP A 882 -12.44 -7.94 14.85
N THR A 883 -11.95 -8.46 15.98
CA THR A 883 -12.65 -8.40 17.27
C THR A 883 -12.50 -7.08 18.01
N LEU A 884 -11.49 -6.24 17.68
CA LEU A 884 -11.31 -4.94 18.32
C LEU A 884 -12.31 -3.94 17.76
N SER A 885 -12.38 -3.83 16.43
CA SER A 885 -13.35 -2.96 15.75
C SER A 885 -14.75 -3.56 15.69
N MET A 886 -14.89 -4.86 16.01
CA MET A 886 -16.12 -5.64 15.84
C MET A 886 -16.63 -5.61 14.40
N THR A 887 -15.71 -5.62 13.44
CA THR A 887 -16.05 -5.60 12.02
C THR A 887 -15.63 -6.87 11.30
N VAL A 888 -16.40 -7.22 10.28
CA VAL A 888 -16.11 -8.32 9.37
C VAL A 888 -15.90 -7.76 7.96
N THR A 889 -14.80 -8.14 7.32
CA THR A 889 -14.42 -7.64 5.98
C THR A 889 -14.29 -8.80 5.01
N LEU A 890 -15.00 -8.73 3.89
CA LEU A 890 -14.91 -9.71 2.80
C LEU A 890 -13.90 -9.23 1.76
N PHE A 891 -12.98 -10.06 1.29
CA PHE A 891 -11.98 -9.66 0.29
C PHE A 891 -11.60 -10.82 -0.65
N LYS A 892 -10.94 -10.47 -1.76
CA LYS A 892 -10.40 -11.44 -2.73
C LYS A 892 -8.88 -11.52 -2.59
N ALA A 893 -8.35 -12.73 -2.62
CA ALA A 893 -6.90 -12.99 -2.62
C ALA A 893 -6.61 -14.31 -3.33
N VAL A 894 -5.38 -14.52 -3.80
CA VAL A 894 -4.98 -15.81 -4.36
C VAL A 894 -4.68 -16.79 -3.24
N HIS A 895 -3.81 -16.36 -2.33
CA HIS A 895 -3.44 -17.11 -1.15
C HIS A 895 -4.03 -16.45 0.10
N PRO A 896 -4.39 -17.22 1.14
CA PRO A 896 -4.76 -16.67 2.44
C PRO A 896 -3.62 -15.80 3.01
N PRO A 897 -3.83 -14.50 3.24
CA PRO A 897 -2.79 -13.64 3.78
C PRO A 897 -2.53 -13.95 5.26
N THR A 898 -1.29 -14.24 5.63
CA THR A 898 -0.90 -14.64 6.99
C THR A 898 -0.62 -13.45 7.90
N VAL A 899 -0.23 -12.30 7.34
CA VAL A 899 0.14 -11.10 8.10
C VAL A 899 -0.53 -9.86 7.50
N LEU A 900 -0.99 -8.95 8.35
CA LEU A 900 -1.37 -7.59 7.97
C LEU A 900 -0.24 -6.62 8.33
N LEU A 901 0.22 -5.87 7.35
CA LEU A 901 1.24 -4.83 7.48
C LEU A 901 0.60 -3.47 7.24
N ILE A 902 0.74 -2.53 8.18
CA ILE A 902 0.26 -1.16 7.98
C ILE A 902 1.29 -0.43 7.12
N GLY A 903 0.92 -0.07 5.88
CA GLY A 903 1.79 0.66 4.97
C GLY A 903 1.65 2.18 5.09
N GLY A 904 0.41 2.67 5.13
CA GLY A 904 0.12 4.09 5.18
C GLY A 904 -1.30 4.41 5.61
N SER A 905 -1.71 5.65 5.44
CA SER A 905 -3.04 6.15 5.79
C SER A 905 -3.67 6.96 4.65
N GLU A 906 -4.99 6.95 4.59
CA GLU A 906 -5.76 7.60 3.55
C GLU A 906 -7.18 7.91 4.06
N GLY A 907 -7.57 9.19 4.02
CA GLY A 907 -8.91 9.63 4.44
C GLY A 907 -9.27 9.23 5.89
N GLY A 908 -8.29 9.23 6.80
CA GLY A 908 -8.47 8.86 8.22
C GLY A 908 -8.47 7.34 8.51
N MET A 909 -8.42 6.50 7.47
CA MET A 909 -8.28 5.04 7.57
C MET A 909 -6.83 4.63 7.27
N LYS A 910 -6.46 3.40 7.66
CA LYS A 910 -5.12 2.83 7.44
C LYS A 910 -5.15 1.83 6.29
N ARG A 911 -4.17 1.90 5.40
CA ARG A 911 -3.92 0.93 4.34
C ARG A 911 -3.14 -0.24 4.92
N ALA A 912 -3.86 -1.34 5.18
CA ALA A 912 -3.31 -2.59 5.67
C ALA A 912 -3.02 -3.53 4.49
N ILE A 913 -1.75 -3.76 4.20
CA ILE A 913 -1.24 -4.66 3.18
C ILE A 913 -1.32 -6.09 3.73
N ALA A 914 -2.22 -6.90 3.19
CA ALA A 914 -2.39 -8.29 3.58
C ALA A 914 -1.44 -9.16 2.76
N CYS A 915 -0.53 -9.86 3.42
CA CYS A 915 0.57 -10.57 2.78
C CYS A 915 0.57 -12.08 3.08
N SER A 916 0.88 -12.89 2.07
CA SER A 916 1.23 -14.30 2.21
C SER A 916 2.75 -14.46 2.37
N TYR A 917 3.21 -15.49 3.07
CA TYR A 917 4.64 -15.73 3.27
C TYR A 917 5.16 -16.85 2.37
N ASP A 918 6.22 -16.57 1.63
CA ASP A 918 6.94 -17.55 0.81
C ASP A 918 8.19 -18.06 1.51
N VAL A 919 8.20 -19.36 1.79
CA VAL A 919 9.28 -20.07 2.49
C VAL A 919 10.56 -20.14 1.65
N THR A 920 10.43 -20.14 0.32
CA THR A 920 11.58 -20.31 -0.60
C THR A 920 12.49 -19.09 -0.60
N THR A 921 11.88 -17.90 -0.69
CA THR A 921 12.59 -16.61 -0.74
C THR A 921 12.67 -15.90 0.60
N GLY A 922 11.88 -16.32 1.60
CA GLY A 922 11.74 -15.60 2.87
C GLY A 922 11.11 -14.22 2.65
N THR A 923 10.05 -14.15 1.85
CA THR A 923 9.44 -12.88 1.42
C THR A 923 7.94 -12.91 1.69
N PHE A 924 7.43 -11.79 2.18
CA PHE A 924 6.00 -11.53 2.25
C PHE A 924 5.52 -10.96 0.92
N TYR A 925 4.54 -11.57 0.28
CA TYR A 925 3.96 -11.06 -0.97
C TYR A 925 2.58 -10.48 -0.72
N ARG A 926 2.33 -9.30 -1.27
CA ARG A 926 1.02 -8.64 -1.16
C ARG A 926 -0.03 -9.45 -1.93
N GLU A 927 -1.06 -9.87 -1.20
CA GLU A 927 -2.24 -10.55 -1.77
C GLU A 927 -3.40 -9.57 -2.01
N THR A 928 -3.60 -8.64 -1.06
CA THR A 928 -4.60 -7.57 -1.17
C THR A 928 -4.21 -6.40 -0.26
N VAL A 929 -4.88 -5.26 -0.42
CA VAL A 929 -4.84 -4.14 0.53
C VAL A 929 -6.24 -3.92 1.09
N LEU A 930 -6.33 -3.73 2.39
CA LEU A 930 -7.58 -3.48 3.13
C LEU A 930 -7.51 -2.11 3.79
N ARG A 931 -8.67 -1.50 4.05
CA ARG A 931 -8.80 -0.27 4.84
C ARG A 931 -9.23 -0.63 6.25
N MET A 932 -8.39 -0.33 7.22
CA MET A 932 -8.66 -0.59 8.64
C MET A 932 -8.80 0.71 9.41
N GLN A 933 -9.54 0.67 10.53
CA GLN A 933 -9.68 1.82 11.40
C GLN A 933 -8.35 2.12 12.11
N SER A 934 -8.06 3.41 12.29
CA SER A 934 -6.83 3.88 12.93
C SER A 934 -6.61 3.35 14.36
N GLN A 935 -7.68 2.96 15.07
CA GLN A 935 -7.61 2.33 16.39
C GLN A 935 -6.92 0.96 16.38
N CYS A 936 -6.97 0.23 15.26
CA CYS A 936 -6.34 -1.10 15.19
C CYS A 936 -4.82 -0.97 15.21
N THR A 937 -4.27 0.06 14.56
CA THR A 937 -2.82 0.30 14.46
C THR A 937 -2.17 0.63 15.81
N SER A 938 -2.88 1.23 16.77
CA SER A 938 -2.32 1.50 18.11
C SER A 938 -2.17 0.22 18.95
N ARG A 939 -2.86 -0.86 18.58
CA ARG A 939 -2.81 -2.17 19.23
C ARG A 939 -1.96 -3.20 18.46
N MET A 940 -1.27 -2.79 17.39
CA MET A 940 -0.34 -3.63 16.64
C MET A 940 1.10 -3.41 17.11
N HIS A 941 1.93 -4.45 17.00
CA HIS A 941 3.35 -4.36 17.33
C HIS A 941 4.14 -3.76 16.17
N PHE A 942 5.22 -3.06 16.48
CA PHE A 942 6.25 -2.76 15.49
C PHE A 942 6.95 -4.06 15.11
N LEU A 943 7.04 -4.29 13.81
CA LEU A 943 7.71 -5.44 13.26
C LEU A 943 9.17 -5.09 12.95
N PRO A 944 10.09 -6.05 13.11
CA PRO A 944 11.44 -5.90 12.58
C PRO A 944 11.38 -5.84 11.04
N ARG A 945 12.52 -5.55 10.41
CA ARG A 945 12.60 -5.40 8.96
C ARG A 945 12.04 -6.59 8.21
N ILE A 946 11.20 -6.30 7.21
CA ILE A 946 10.49 -7.29 6.42
C ILE A 946 10.85 -7.15 4.96
N ARG A 947 11.00 -8.28 4.26
CA ARG A 947 11.07 -8.29 2.80
C ARG A 947 9.67 -8.43 2.23
N LEU A 948 9.24 -7.43 1.46
CA LEU A 948 7.92 -7.33 0.83
C LEU A 948 8.07 -7.40 -0.70
N GLY A 949 7.31 -8.26 -1.35
CA GLY A 949 7.18 -8.31 -2.82
C GLY A 949 5.78 -7.89 -3.27
N LEU A 950 5.70 -7.20 -4.42
CA LEU A 950 4.41 -6.78 -4.99
C LEU A 950 3.63 -7.92 -5.64
N LYS A 951 4.35 -8.90 -6.21
CA LYS A 951 3.79 -10.06 -6.91
C LYS A 951 4.65 -11.29 -6.67
N ARG A 952 3.99 -12.44 -6.45
CA ARG A 952 4.66 -13.73 -6.28
C ARG A 952 5.19 -14.24 -7.63
N PRO A 953 6.44 -14.73 -7.75
CA PRO A 953 7.06 -15.09 -9.03
C PRO A 953 6.60 -16.42 -9.66
N PHE A 954 5.53 -17.06 -9.16
CA PHE A 954 5.15 -18.41 -9.59
C PHE A 954 4.61 -18.46 -11.01
N LYS A 955 5.04 -19.46 -11.77
CA LYS A 955 4.64 -19.70 -13.15
C LYS A 955 3.56 -20.79 -13.21
N LYS A 956 2.71 -20.73 -14.24
CA LYS A 956 1.70 -21.74 -14.52
C LYS A 956 2.39 -23.10 -14.72
N GLY A 957 2.22 -24.03 -13.77
CA GLY A 957 2.84 -25.36 -13.79
C GLY A 957 3.63 -25.74 -12.55
N ASP A 958 3.83 -24.82 -11.60
CA ASP A 958 4.56 -25.09 -10.33
C ASP A 958 3.74 -25.90 -9.32
N ILE A 959 2.42 -26.00 -9.54
CA ILE A 959 1.48 -26.69 -8.66
C ILE A 959 1.00 -27.97 -9.35
N VAL A 960 1.10 -29.10 -8.64
CA VAL A 960 0.62 -30.42 -9.04
C VAL A 960 -0.50 -30.89 -8.10
N ALA A 961 -1.25 -31.92 -8.50
CA ALA A 961 -2.14 -32.61 -7.57
C ALA A 961 -1.31 -33.20 -6.42
N ALA A 962 -1.79 -33.04 -5.19
CA ALA A 962 -1.09 -33.48 -3.98
C ALA A 962 -1.00 -35.01 -3.86
#